data_AF-A0A672I9D2-F1
#
_entry.id   AF-A0A672I9D2-F1
#
_cell.length_a   1.000
_cell.length_b   1.000
_cell.length_c   1.000
_cell.angle_alpha   90.00
_cell.angle_beta   90.00
_cell.angle_gamma   90.00
#
_symmetry.space_group_name_H-M   'P 1'
#
loop_
_entity.id
_entity.type
_entity.pdbx_description
1 polymer ?
#
loop_
_entity_poly.entity_id
_entity_poly.type
_entity_poly.pdbx_seq_one_letter_code
_entity_poly.pdbx_strand_id
1 'polypeptide(L)'
;MHGDGGGEGGLTGLLSLSSRFWPAVFPQLFNPVLWSKPNMSGSEGIDEGFYSRQLYVLGHEAMHRMGSASVLIAGMKGLGVETAKNVILSGVKSVTVQDQGVATWSDLSSQFFLKESHVGQNRALSSLQQLIALNPHVHVSAHTGPLNKDLILQFEVVVLTDSSLDDQKQFGELCHSHGIKLIIADTKGLCGQLFCDFGEKFEVLDQDGEAPASVMIQHISKDNPGVVICTDDRKHGLTDGAKVVFSEVQGMTELNNLKPVEVKVGGPYFFSICDTSAFSEYERGGVATEVKQPVTLNFKPLHEALNDHELLIWTDFGKISRHQTLHLAFQALHEFVKKEQRLPRSWCQSDADSLLAIVRELNAAAQLEQLDEAAVRNLSCTARGDLAPMNAFIGSVAAQEVIKACSGKFTPLQQWLYFDAFECLPEGKDQQTESKGTRYDGQVAVFGSAFQEKLERQKYFLVGAGAIGCELLKNFALIGLGAGEEGLVTVTDMDFIEKSNLNRQFLFRSQDIKKSKSAVAAKAVQEMNPKMKITAHQNRLDPDSEGVYDYNFFMGLDGVAAALDNVEARVYLDKRCVRHRRPMLEGGTLGSKGHTLAVVPHLTESYGPAKSSAGNDIPLCTLKNFPHRIEHTLQWARDQFEGLFKNAPENVNSYLRDSVFVTRTLEQGDAEALEILGGVWSSLVDVEAGGQRPQSWEDCVSWARCKWETLYNNDIRQLLHCFPPEEVTASGLPFWSGSKRCPHPLTFDPSKTTHMDYVVAAANLYGQIYGIEGTKEHASIRKTLEGVRVPAFTPKSSVKIHVTDQEMEEDKKNDSAQLEELKGKLASSSLRGSAPMFPIDFEKDDDTNFHMDYIVAASNLRAENYDIPAADRHQSKRIAGRIIPAIATTTAAVAGLMCLELYKLVQGHREIRSYRSAYINLAVQYFVMSQPSRPQHFEVSSSSLKPRSFLGQLRLSLQLWRSEHAFFHRYKDPCVPAVVACKLGCVCTYLCHFSRLLKFFSGIITTFIGASAENYTAIPNGLTDRAPDVSPARRCMHGLNLSVGET
;
A
#
# COMPACT_ATOMS: atom_id res chain seq x y z
N MET A 1 37.19 17.67 -55.03
CA MET A 1 38.49 18.24 -55.47
C MET A 1 39.34 18.44 -54.24
N HIS A 2 40.64 18.13 -54.30
CA HIS A 2 41.53 17.90 -53.15
C HIS A 2 41.04 16.72 -52.27
N GLY A 3 41.65 15.53 -52.27
CA GLY A 3 43.01 15.13 -52.70
C GLY A 3 44.01 15.33 -51.55
N ASP A 4 44.90 14.39 -51.23
CA ASP A 4 45.17 13.09 -51.89
C ASP A 4 46.01 12.17 -50.97
N GLY A 5 46.09 10.87 -51.30
CA GLY A 5 47.07 9.89 -50.76
C GLY A 5 46.84 9.31 -49.35
N GLY A 6 47.26 8.07 -49.05
CA GLY A 6 47.80 7.03 -49.95
C GLY A 6 48.51 5.88 -49.21
N GLY A 7 48.33 4.66 -49.71
CA GLY A 7 49.10 3.43 -49.41
C GLY A 7 48.73 2.64 -48.13
N GLU A 8 49.00 1.33 -48.02
CA GLU A 8 49.03 0.20 -48.98
C GLU A 8 49.34 -1.11 -48.21
N GLY A 9 48.96 -2.28 -48.77
CA GLY A 9 49.24 -3.64 -48.23
C GLY A 9 48.16 -4.19 -47.28
N GLY A 10 47.45 -5.30 -47.53
CA GLY A 10 47.77 -6.52 -48.31
C GLY A 10 48.21 -7.65 -47.34
N LEU A 11 47.89 -8.95 -47.45
CA LEU A 11 47.26 -9.88 -48.43
C LEU A 11 46.47 -10.96 -47.59
N THR A 12 45.56 -11.86 -48.04
CA THR A 12 44.80 -12.13 -49.29
C THR A 12 43.69 -13.17 -49.02
N GLY A 13 42.58 -13.10 -49.76
CA GLY A 13 41.95 -14.30 -50.37
C GLY A 13 40.63 -14.81 -49.77
N LEU A 14 39.70 -15.39 -50.53
CA LEU A 14 39.62 -15.50 -51.99
C LEU A 14 38.15 -15.73 -52.41
N LEU A 15 37.63 -14.89 -53.31
CA LEU A 15 36.36 -15.09 -54.00
C LEU A 15 36.54 -14.66 -55.46
N SER A 16 36.00 -15.44 -56.41
CA SER A 16 35.12 -14.98 -57.50
C SER A 16 35.17 -15.86 -58.76
N LEU A 17 34.20 -15.56 -59.63
CA LEU A 17 33.98 -15.99 -61.02
C LEU A 17 33.07 -17.22 -61.17
N SER A 18 31.96 -17.14 -61.90
CA SER A 18 31.39 -16.07 -62.75
C SER A 18 29.89 -16.40 -62.93
N SER A 19 28.92 -15.56 -63.30
CA SER A 19 28.75 -14.14 -63.64
C SER A 19 27.31 -14.02 -64.16
N ARG A 20 26.58 -12.92 -63.87
CA ARG A 20 25.84 -12.09 -64.87
C ARG A 20 24.94 -11.01 -64.23
N PHE A 21 25.15 -9.78 -64.71
CA PHE A 21 24.34 -8.54 -64.61
C PHE A 21 24.23 -7.72 -63.29
N TRP A 22 24.59 -6.43 -63.41
CA TRP A 22 24.46 -5.24 -62.51
C TRP A 22 23.00 -4.69 -62.51
N PRO A 23 22.60 -3.63 -61.75
CA PRO A 23 23.34 -2.81 -60.75
C PRO A 23 22.67 -2.70 -59.34
N ALA A 24 23.36 -2.64 -58.19
CA ALA A 24 24.20 -1.58 -57.57
C ALA A 24 23.44 -0.25 -57.24
N VAL A 25 23.57 0.43 -56.08
CA VAL A 25 24.32 0.22 -54.80
C VAL A 25 23.69 1.11 -53.67
N PHE A 26 23.83 0.72 -52.39
CA PHE A 26 23.45 1.50 -51.15
C PHE A 26 24.27 2.81 -50.98
N PRO A 27 23.87 3.87 -50.21
CA PRO A 27 23.72 3.79 -48.73
C PRO A 27 22.75 4.83 -48.06
N GLN A 28 22.87 4.96 -46.73
CA GLN A 28 22.27 5.98 -45.82
C GLN A 28 20.80 5.75 -45.43
N LEU A 29 20.50 5.46 -44.15
CA LEU A 29 20.48 6.31 -42.94
C LEU A 29 19.22 7.19 -42.86
N PHE A 30 18.59 7.16 -41.68
CA PHE A 30 17.38 7.92 -41.30
C PHE A 30 16.17 7.75 -42.23
N ASN A 31 15.31 6.79 -41.89
CA ASN A 31 13.87 7.00 -42.03
C ASN A 31 13.26 6.76 -40.64
N PRO A 32 12.68 7.78 -39.98
CA PRO A 32 12.19 7.62 -38.63
C PRO A 32 11.02 6.64 -38.62
N VAL A 33 11.05 5.67 -37.70
CA VAL A 33 9.81 5.04 -37.23
C VAL A 33 8.91 6.19 -36.81
N LEU A 34 7.66 6.19 -37.30
CA LEU A 34 6.61 7.12 -36.91
C LEU A 34 6.27 6.88 -35.43
N TRP A 35 7.13 7.42 -34.56
CA TRP A 35 6.73 7.85 -33.24
C TRP A 35 5.53 8.74 -33.46
N SER A 36 4.37 8.35 -32.92
CA SER A 36 3.36 9.32 -32.56
C SER A 36 4.09 10.39 -31.76
N LYS A 37 4.15 11.62 -32.30
CA LYS A 37 4.76 12.74 -31.58
C LYS A 37 4.22 12.71 -30.14
N PRO A 38 5.04 12.88 -29.10
CA PRO A 38 4.46 13.24 -27.82
C PRO A 38 3.58 14.46 -28.07
N ASN A 39 2.40 14.51 -27.45
CA ASN A 39 1.56 15.70 -27.50
C ASN A 39 2.31 16.83 -26.80
N MET A 40 3.18 17.51 -27.54
CA MET A 40 3.79 18.80 -27.23
C MET A 40 2.74 19.91 -27.43
N SER A 41 1.51 19.64 -27.02
CA SER A 41 0.54 20.63 -26.56
C SER A 41 0.91 20.86 -25.10
N GLY A 42 1.55 21.99 -24.81
CA GLY A 42 2.15 22.22 -23.50
C GLY A 42 1.13 22.15 -22.36
N SER A 43 1.48 21.40 -21.32
CA SER A 43 1.20 21.77 -19.95
C SER A 43 2.49 21.62 -19.14
N GLU A 44 2.78 22.60 -18.29
CA GLU A 44 3.89 22.57 -17.32
C GLU A 44 3.49 21.70 -16.10
N GLY A 45 2.85 20.56 -16.36
CA GLY A 45 2.07 19.78 -15.38
C GLY A 45 2.71 18.45 -15.02
N ILE A 46 2.47 18.02 -13.77
CA ILE A 46 2.87 16.71 -13.26
C ILE A 46 1.98 15.62 -13.90
N ASP A 47 2.58 14.51 -14.33
CA ASP A 47 1.83 13.34 -14.82
C ASP A 47 1.12 12.61 -13.67
N GLU A 48 -0.07 13.10 -13.29
CA GLU A 48 -0.88 12.50 -12.22
C GLU A 48 -1.20 11.02 -12.46
N GLY A 49 -1.29 10.58 -13.72
CA GLY A 49 -1.51 9.17 -14.06
C GLY A 49 -0.32 8.26 -13.72
N PHE A 50 0.90 8.79 -13.72
CA PHE A 50 2.11 8.08 -13.26
C PHE A 50 2.33 8.27 -11.75
N TYR A 51 2.27 9.52 -11.26
CA TYR A 51 2.63 9.89 -9.89
C TYR A 51 1.48 9.80 -8.87
N SER A 52 0.24 9.44 -9.27
CA SER A 52 -0.98 9.40 -8.44
C SER A 52 -0.76 9.05 -6.97
N ARG A 53 -0.17 7.89 -6.66
CA ARG A 53 -0.04 7.44 -5.26
C ARG A 53 1.02 8.21 -4.46
N GLN A 54 2.02 8.76 -5.14
CA GLN A 54 3.08 9.58 -4.57
C GLN A 54 2.64 11.03 -4.36
N LEU A 55 1.74 11.56 -5.21
CA LEU A 55 1.13 12.88 -5.02
C LEU A 55 0.35 12.96 -3.70
N TYR A 56 -0.31 11.89 -3.27
CA TYR A 56 -0.95 11.82 -1.94
C TYR A 56 0.03 11.67 -0.76
N VAL A 57 1.34 11.61 -1.02
CA VAL A 57 2.42 11.56 -0.01
C VAL A 57 3.17 12.90 0.04
N LEU A 58 3.55 13.44 -1.13
CA LEU A 58 4.39 14.64 -1.23
C LEU A 58 3.57 15.92 -1.48
N GLY A 59 2.48 15.82 -2.24
CA GLY A 59 1.74 16.97 -2.78
C GLY A 59 2.37 17.55 -4.05
N HIS A 60 1.58 18.29 -4.84
CA HIS A 60 2.02 18.89 -6.09
C HIS A 60 3.18 19.87 -5.92
N GLU A 61 3.19 20.71 -4.88
CA GLU A 61 4.26 21.70 -4.68
C GLU A 61 5.64 21.04 -4.49
N ALA A 62 5.72 20.01 -3.64
CA ALA A 62 6.95 19.26 -3.42
C ALA A 62 7.43 18.58 -4.72
N MET A 63 6.50 18.01 -5.49
CA MET A 63 6.78 17.42 -6.80
C MET A 63 7.29 18.46 -7.82
N HIS A 64 6.75 19.68 -7.84
CA HIS A 64 7.24 20.74 -8.71
C HIS A 64 8.67 21.17 -8.34
N ARG A 65 8.98 21.32 -7.04
CA ARG A 65 10.35 21.62 -6.56
C ARG A 65 11.34 20.51 -6.94
N MET A 66 10.95 19.25 -6.76
CA MET A 66 11.74 18.09 -7.21
C MET A 66 11.96 18.10 -8.74
N GLY A 67 10.93 18.46 -9.52
CA GLY A 67 11.00 18.57 -10.98
C GLY A 67 12.01 19.59 -11.52
N SER A 68 12.52 20.50 -10.68
CA SER A 68 13.68 21.36 -11.00
C SER A 68 15.03 20.80 -10.56
N ALA A 69 15.05 19.83 -9.63
CA ALA A 69 16.25 19.45 -8.89
C ALA A 69 17.20 18.49 -9.62
N SER A 70 18.49 18.81 -9.64
CA SER A 70 19.54 18.00 -10.29
C SER A 70 20.38 17.24 -9.24
N VAL A 71 20.43 15.90 -9.34
CA VAL A 71 21.04 15.02 -8.32
C VAL A 71 22.26 14.25 -8.88
N LEU A 72 23.36 14.22 -8.12
CA LEU A 72 24.51 13.34 -8.35
C LEU A 72 24.47 12.16 -7.38
N ILE A 73 24.72 10.95 -7.87
CA ILE A 73 24.89 9.74 -7.04
C ILE A 73 26.23 9.10 -7.40
N ALA A 74 27.18 9.17 -6.47
CA ALA A 74 28.52 8.62 -6.62
C ALA A 74 28.65 7.24 -5.98
N GLY A 75 29.24 6.30 -6.72
CA GLY A 75 29.27 4.87 -6.43
C GLY A 75 28.02 4.15 -6.97
N MET A 76 28.21 3.09 -7.78
CA MET A 76 27.12 2.35 -8.44
C MET A 76 27.15 0.83 -8.16
N LYS A 77 27.52 0.48 -6.92
CA LYS A 77 27.21 -0.81 -6.28
C LYS A 77 25.72 -0.87 -5.89
N GLY A 78 25.31 -1.91 -5.15
CA GLY A 78 23.92 -2.10 -4.72
C GLY A 78 23.30 -0.90 -4.01
N LEU A 79 24.01 -0.28 -3.07
CA LEU A 79 23.52 0.88 -2.34
C LEU A 79 23.23 2.09 -3.26
N GLY A 80 24.18 2.39 -4.15
CA GLY A 80 24.03 3.46 -5.15
C GLY A 80 22.91 3.20 -6.15
N VAL A 81 22.78 1.98 -6.68
CA VAL A 81 21.70 1.65 -7.63
C VAL A 81 20.31 1.61 -6.96
N GLU A 82 20.23 1.21 -5.70
CA GLU A 82 18.98 1.29 -4.92
C GLU A 82 18.56 2.75 -4.71
N THR A 83 19.51 3.60 -4.30
CA THR A 83 19.28 5.03 -4.14
C THR A 83 18.83 5.65 -5.46
N ALA A 84 19.57 5.39 -6.55
CA ALA A 84 19.25 5.89 -7.89
C ALA A 84 17.88 5.44 -8.37
N LYS A 85 17.52 4.15 -8.21
CA LYS A 85 16.19 3.62 -8.57
C LYS A 85 15.09 4.44 -7.88
N ASN A 86 15.19 4.63 -6.56
CA ASN A 86 14.15 5.31 -5.80
C ASN A 86 14.07 6.81 -6.14
N VAL A 87 15.20 7.51 -6.32
CA VAL A 87 15.24 8.93 -6.73
C VAL A 87 14.66 9.13 -8.15
N ILE A 88 15.02 8.27 -9.10
CA ILE A 88 14.51 8.34 -10.49
C ILE A 88 12.99 8.09 -10.52
N LEU A 89 12.50 7.06 -9.82
CA LEU A 89 11.07 6.79 -9.72
C LEU A 89 10.29 7.95 -9.09
N SER A 90 10.93 8.69 -8.18
CA SER A 90 10.31 9.82 -7.48
C SER A 90 10.20 11.09 -8.32
N GLY A 91 10.93 11.22 -9.43
CA GLY A 91 10.70 12.29 -10.41
C GLY A 91 11.46 13.60 -10.13
N VAL A 92 12.77 13.51 -9.96
CA VAL A 92 13.66 14.70 -10.01
C VAL A 92 13.94 15.12 -11.47
N LYS A 93 14.42 16.34 -11.73
CA LYS A 93 14.78 16.80 -13.09
C LYS A 93 15.79 15.87 -13.78
N SER A 94 16.88 15.55 -13.07
CA SER A 94 17.94 14.71 -13.62
C SER A 94 18.74 13.99 -12.53
N VAL A 95 19.19 12.79 -12.86
CA VAL A 95 20.12 11.99 -12.04
C VAL A 95 21.37 11.67 -12.84
N THR A 96 22.53 12.10 -12.35
CA THR A 96 23.83 11.64 -12.86
C THR A 96 24.35 10.55 -11.94
N VAL A 97 24.60 9.36 -12.49
CA VAL A 97 25.27 8.28 -11.77
C VAL A 97 26.76 8.29 -12.08
N GLN A 98 27.61 8.32 -11.05
CA GLN A 98 29.06 8.39 -11.19
C GLN A 98 29.72 7.16 -10.60
N ASP A 99 30.62 6.52 -11.34
CA ASP A 99 31.47 5.44 -10.82
C ASP A 99 32.71 5.26 -11.71
N GLN A 100 33.89 5.14 -11.10
CA GLN A 100 35.13 4.80 -11.79
C GLN A 100 35.34 3.27 -11.86
N GLY A 101 34.71 2.51 -10.97
CA GLY A 101 34.92 1.08 -10.80
C GLY A 101 34.24 0.22 -11.87
N VAL A 102 34.83 -0.96 -12.06
CA VAL A 102 34.24 -2.04 -12.86
C VAL A 102 33.40 -2.97 -12.00
N ALA A 103 32.42 -3.62 -12.63
CA ALA A 103 31.59 -4.65 -12.01
C ALA A 103 32.43 -5.88 -11.66
N THR A 104 32.25 -6.36 -10.44
CA THR A 104 32.87 -7.57 -9.89
C THR A 104 31.80 -8.58 -9.49
N TRP A 105 32.19 -9.84 -9.27
CA TRP A 105 31.26 -10.90 -8.83
C TRP A 105 30.51 -10.54 -7.53
N SER A 106 31.17 -9.89 -6.58
CA SER A 106 30.55 -9.44 -5.33
C SER A 106 29.49 -8.36 -5.55
N ASP A 107 29.64 -7.48 -6.55
CA ASP A 107 28.65 -6.42 -6.81
C ASP A 107 27.28 -7.03 -7.25
N LEU A 108 27.26 -8.22 -7.87
CA LEU A 108 26.03 -8.91 -8.28
C LEU A 108 25.23 -9.49 -7.09
N SER A 109 25.77 -9.45 -5.87
CA SER A 109 25.06 -9.86 -4.65
C SER A 109 23.97 -8.86 -4.24
N SER A 110 24.00 -7.64 -4.81
CA SER A 110 23.02 -6.59 -4.50
C SER A 110 22.65 -5.66 -5.68
N GLN A 111 23.48 -5.56 -6.71
CA GLN A 111 23.25 -4.67 -7.86
C GLN A 111 22.37 -5.36 -8.92
N PHE A 112 21.05 -5.09 -8.86
CA PHE A 112 20.01 -5.76 -9.66
C PHE A 112 19.95 -5.40 -11.16
N PHE A 113 20.78 -4.46 -11.64
CA PHE A 113 20.94 -4.17 -13.07
C PHE A 113 22.24 -4.72 -13.67
N LEU A 114 23.19 -5.18 -12.84
CA LEU A 114 24.36 -5.91 -13.34
C LEU A 114 23.98 -7.35 -13.70
N LYS A 115 24.48 -7.80 -14.85
CA LYS A 115 24.41 -9.17 -15.33
C LYS A 115 25.80 -9.79 -15.26
N GLU A 116 25.90 -11.12 -15.27
CA GLU A 116 27.20 -11.82 -15.27
C GLU A 116 28.08 -11.40 -16.46
N SER A 117 27.47 -11.06 -17.60
CA SER A 117 28.12 -10.50 -18.78
C SER A 117 28.69 -9.08 -18.60
N HIS A 118 28.32 -8.36 -17.53
CA HIS A 118 28.84 -7.02 -17.23
C HIS A 118 30.11 -7.05 -16.37
N VAL A 119 30.52 -8.20 -15.81
CA VAL A 119 31.74 -8.31 -15.01
C VAL A 119 32.96 -7.82 -15.82
N GLY A 120 33.74 -6.91 -15.24
CA GLY A 120 34.84 -6.21 -15.91
C GLY A 120 34.45 -4.91 -16.65
N GLN A 121 33.17 -4.60 -16.80
CA GLN A 121 32.68 -3.36 -17.40
C GLN A 121 32.36 -2.29 -16.34
N ASN A 122 32.41 -1.00 -16.69
CA ASN A 122 32.11 0.09 -15.76
C ASN A 122 30.65 0.01 -15.23
N ARG A 123 30.46 0.16 -13.90
CA ARG A 123 29.14 -0.05 -13.24
C ARG A 123 28.10 1.00 -13.63
N ALA A 124 28.49 2.27 -13.74
CA ALA A 124 27.57 3.35 -14.11
C ALA A 124 27.07 3.19 -15.56
N LEU A 125 27.97 2.90 -16.52
CA LEU A 125 27.59 2.63 -17.90
C LEU A 125 26.73 1.36 -18.03
N SER A 126 27.08 0.29 -17.31
CA SER A 126 26.39 -1.01 -17.38
C SER A 126 24.96 -1.01 -16.83
N SER A 127 24.58 0.02 -16.06
CA SER A 127 23.24 0.18 -15.46
C SER A 127 22.41 1.32 -16.05
N LEU A 128 23.02 2.17 -16.88
CA LEU A 128 22.41 3.40 -17.41
C LEU A 128 21.10 3.15 -18.16
N GLN A 129 21.04 2.15 -19.04
CA GLN A 129 19.85 1.87 -19.84
C GLN A 129 18.65 1.42 -18.98
N GLN A 130 18.92 0.63 -17.94
CA GLN A 130 17.90 0.14 -17.01
C GLN A 130 17.37 1.26 -16.12
N LEU A 131 18.26 2.19 -15.70
CA LEU A 131 17.92 3.39 -14.93
C LEU A 131 17.08 4.38 -15.75
N ILE A 132 17.46 4.69 -17.01
CA ILE A 132 16.66 5.51 -17.94
C ILE A 132 15.25 4.93 -18.09
N ALA A 133 15.13 3.60 -18.21
CA ALA A 133 13.86 2.93 -18.42
C ALA A 133 12.92 2.94 -17.19
N LEU A 134 13.33 3.43 -16.02
CA LEU A 134 12.47 3.50 -14.82
C LEU A 134 11.45 4.62 -14.89
N ASN A 135 11.82 5.79 -15.39
CA ASN A 135 10.95 6.96 -15.42
C ASN A 135 11.25 7.84 -16.65
N PRO A 136 10.32 7.95 -17.63
CA PRO A 136 10.56 8.74 -18.84
C PRO A 136 10.63 10.25 -18.59
N HIS A 137 10.24 10.71 -17.39
CA HIS A 137 10.24 12.12 -17.01
C HIS A 137 11.57 12.60 -16.39
N VAL A 138 12.53 11.71 -16.15
CA VAL A 138 13.82 12.03 -15.50
C VAL A 138 14.96 11.86 -16.50
N HIS A 139 15.80 12.89 -16.66
CA HIS A 139 17.01 12.74 -17.46
C HIS A 139 18.08 11.97 -16.67
N VAL A 140 18.50 10.79 -17.15
CA VAL A 140 19.54 9.99 -16.48
C VAL A 140 20.80 9.93 -17.34
N SER A 141 21.95 10.24 -16.75
CA SER A 141 23.26 10.22 -17.41
C SER A 141 24.32 9.51 -16.55
N ALA A 142 25.42 9.08 -17.15
CA ALA A 142 26.52 8.41 -16.46
C ALA A 142 27.83 9.18 -16.59
N HIS A 143 28.60 9.24 -15.51
CA HIS A 143 29.95 9.81 -15.48
C HIS A 143 30.98 8.77 -15.02
N THR A 144 32.03 8.54 -15.81
CA THR A 144 33.06 7.53 -15.51
C THR A 144 34.39 8.10 -15.04
N GLY A 145 34.53 9.43 -15.04
CA GLY A 145 35.70 10.12 -14.49
C GLY A 145 35.67 10.24 -12.96
N PRO A 146 36.74 10.75 -12.34
CA PRO A 146 36.79 11.00 -10.90
C PRO A 146 35.86 12.15 -10.49
N LEU A 147 35.36 12.08 -9.26
CA LEU A 147 34.72 13.23 -8.61
C LEU A 147 35.72 14.40 -8.56
N ASN A 148 35.20 15.59 -8.85
CA ASN A 148 35.98 16.82 -8.86
C ASN A 148 35.03 18.02 -8.62
N LYS A 149 35.62 19.18 -8.33
CA LYS A 149 34.86 20.40 -8.02
C LYS A 149 33.91 20.80 -9.15
N ASP A 150 34.38 20.79 -10.40
CA ASP A 150 33.60 21.25 -11.54
C ASP A 150 32.40 20.36 -11.84
N LEU A 151 32.49 19.06 -11.54
CA LEU A 151 31.35 18.14 -11.59
C LEU A 151 30.35 18.44 -10.46
N ILE A 152 30.81 18.52 -9.20
CA ILE A 152 29.93 18.66 -8.03
C ILE A 152 29.11 19.95 -8.07
N LEU A 153 29.70 21.06 -8.52
CA LEU A 153 29.02 22.37 -8.62
C LEU A 153 27.86 22.43 -9.63
N GLN A 154 27.59 21.34 -10.38
CA GLN A 154 26.47 21.26 -11.32
C GLN A 154 25.17 20.73 -10.67
N PHE A 155 25.21 20.31 -9.41
CA PHE A 155 24.12 19.61 -8.74
C PHE A 155 23.62 20.34 -7.49
N GLU A 156 22.34 20.14 -7.19
CA GLU A 156 21.71 20.67 -5.98
C GLU A 156 21.84 19.70 -4.80
N VAL A 157 21.85 18.39 -5.10
CA VAL A 157 22.01 17.31 -4.13
C VAL A 157 23.10 16.35 -4.60
N VAL A 158 24.01 15.98 -3.70
CA VAL A 158 25.09 15.03 -3.94
C VAL A 158 24.99 13.89 -2.93
N VAL A 159 24.83 12.67 -3.44
CA VAL A 159 24.91 11.44 -2.65
C VAL A 159 26.27 10.78 -2.87
N LEU A 160 27.02 10.56 -1.79
CA LEU A 160 28.26 9.79 -1.81
C LEU A 160 28.02 8.39 -1.22
N THR A 161 28.42 7.35 -1.95
CA THR A 161 28.40 5.95 -1.47
C THR A 161 29.73 5.25 -1.77
N ASP A 162 30.21 4.42 -0.84
CA ASP A 162 31.48 3.68 -0.94
C ASP A 162 32.71 4.59 -1.21
N SER A 163 32.68 5.81 -0.65
CA SER A 163 33.72 6.84 -0.78
C SER A 163 34.73 6.79 0.36
N SER A 164 35.93 7.36 0.17
CA SER A 164 36.89 7.49 1.27
C SER A 164 36.49 8.62 2.23
N LEU A 165 36.91 8.54 3.49
CA LEU A 165 36.64 9.61 4.47
C LEU A 165 37.35 10.93 4.09
N ASP A 166 38.46 10.86 3.36
CA ASP A 166 39.15 12.04 2.84
C ASP A 166 38.32 12.71 1.72
N ASP A 167 37.75 11.93 0.80
CA ASP A 167 36.80 12.43 -0.22
C ASP A 167 35.54 13.00 0.43
N GLN A 168 34.97 12.30 1.43
CA GLN A 168 33.78 12.75 2.16
C GLN A 168 34.01 14.10 2.84
N LYS A 169 35.18 14.31 3.47
CA LYS A 169 35.56 15.59 4.09
C LYS A 169 35.77 16.67 3.03
N GLN A 170 36.53 16.38 1.96
CA GLN A 170 36.82 17.34 0.90
C GLN A 170 35.54 17.82 0.17
N PHE A 171 34.69 16.87 -0.24
CA PHE A 171 33.48 17.18 -0.99
C PHE A 171 32.34 17.62 -0.08
N GLY A 172 32.29 17.20 1.18
CA GLY A 172 31.34 17.72 2.16
C GLY A 172 31.57 19.21 2.43
N GLU A 173 32.82 19.62 2.66
CA GLU A 173 33.18 21.03 2.82
C GLU A 173 32.84 21.87 1.57
N LEU A 174 33.10 21.32 0.38
CA LEU A 174 32.71 21.95 -0.89
C LEU A 174 31.19 22.11 -1.00
N CYS A 175 30.42 21.08 -0.66
CA CYS A 175 28.96 21.11 -0.73
C CYS A 175 28.38 22.13 0.26
N HIS A 176 28.77 22.06 1.53
CA HIS A 176 28.31 22.94 2.60
C HIS A 176 28.55 24.42 2.25
N SER A 177 29.78 24.77 1.86
CA SER A 177 30.18 26.14 1.51
C SER A 177 29.49 26.71 0.25
N HIS A 178 28.86 25.87 -0.57
CA HIS A 178 28.15 26.28 -1.79
C HIS A 178 26.62 26.03 -1.71
N GLY A 179 26.09 25.63 -0.56
CA GLY A 179 24.65 25.35 -0.37
C GLY A 179 24.14 24.12 -1.15
N ILE A 180 25.03 23.19 -1.49
CA ILE A 180 24.72 21.89 -2.11
C ILE A 180 24.45 20.90 -0.97
N LYS A 181 23.37 20.11 -1.10
CA LYS A 181 22.87 19.25 -0.04
C LYS A 181 23.61 17.92 -0.13
N LEU A 182 24.35 17.57 0.91
CA LEU A 182 25.16 16.37 0.97
C LEU A 182 24.40 15.25 1.69
N ILE A 183 24.44 14.06 1.10
CA ILE A 183 24.05 12.81 1.76
C ILE A 183 25.22 11.83 1.61
N ILE A 184 25.65 11.21 2.70
CA ILE A 184 26.63 10.12 2.67
C ILE A 184 25.93 8.86 3.16
N ALA A 185 26.07 7.75 2.45
CA ALA A 185 25.52 6.47 2.87
C ALA A 185 26.49 5.34 2.55
N ASP A 186 26.77 4.49 3.54
CA ASP A 186 27.61 3.30 3.37
C ASP A 186 26.98 2.08 4.02
N THR A 187 27.16 0.92 3.38
CA THR A 187 26.83 -0.40 3.92
C THR A 187 28.10 -1.26 3.95
N LYS A 188 28.29 -1.99 5.05
CA LYS A 188 29.45 -2.87 5.30
C LYS A 188 28.93 -4.11 6.04
N GLY A 189 28.67 -5.18 5.29
CA GLY A 189 28.08 -6.40 5.85
C GLY A 189 26.70 -6.16 6.45
N LEU A 190 26.57 -6.38 7.76
CA LEU A 190 25.34 -6.18 8.53
C LEU A 190 25.22 -4.80 9.17
N CYS A 191 26.10 -3.86 8.84
CA CYS A 191 26.04 -2.47 9.30
C CYS A 191 25.74 -1.50 8.16
N GLY A 192 25.03 -0.42 8.48
CA GLY A 192 24.84 0.74 7.62
C GLY A 192 25.03 2.04 8.39
N GLN A 193 25.53 3.07 7.70
CA GLN A 193 25.56 4.45 8.17
C GLN A 193 24.90 5.38 7.14
N LEU A 194 24.32 6.48 7.63
CA LEU A 194 23.82 7.57 6.81
C LEU A 194 24.10 8.91 7.50
N PHE A 195 24.51 9.91 6.73
CA PHE A 195 24.73 11.28 7.18
C PHE A 195 24.04 12.28 6.22
N CYS A 196 23.45 13.33 6.77
CA CYS A 196 22.89 14.44 6.02
C CYS A 196 23.51 15.78 6.46
N ASP A 197 23.83 16.61 5.48
CA ASP A 197 24.21 18.02 5.66
C ASP A 197 23.55 18.85 4.56
N PHE A 198 22.50 19.57 4.92
CA PHE A 198 21.75 20.43 3.98
C PHE A 198 22.14 21.91 4.11
N GLY A 199 23.29 22.21 4.73
CA GLY A 199 23.85 23.54 4.92
C GLY A 199 23.34 24.28 6.16
N GLU A 200 23.89 25.47 6.39
CA GLU A 200 23.58 26.31 7.57
C GLU A 200 22.09 26.66 7.73
N LYS A 201 21.31 26.70 6.64
CA LYS A 201 19.90 27.13 6.64
C LYS A 201 19.08 26.34 5.62
N PHE A 202 18.33 25.36 6.11
CA PHE A 202 17.42 24.54 5.32
C PHE A 202 15.98 24.75 5.78
N GLU A 203 15.08 25.14 4.86
CA GLU A 203 13.67 25.37 5.16
C GLU A 203 12.83 24.09 4.97
N VAL A 204 12.19 23.64 6.04
CA VAL A 204 11.18 22.58 6.05
C VAL A 204 9.80 23.23 6.08
N LEU A 205 9.00 23.05 5.03
CA LEU A 205 7.66 23.66 4.89
C LEU A 205 6.57 22.87 5.63
N ASP A 206 6.76 21.55 5.67
CA ASP A 206 5.87 20.59 6.33
C ASP A 206 6.77 19.51 6.94
N GLN A 207 6.67 19.36 8.26
CA GLN A 207 7.58 18.53 9.05
C GLN A 207 7.16 17.06 9.10
N ASP A 208 5.87 16.75 8.90
CA ASP A 208 5.28 15.45 9.25
C ASP A 208 4.52 14.78 8.10
N GLY A 209 4.02 15.55 7.11
CA GLY A 209 3.22 15.03 6.01
C GLY A 209 1.78 14.68 6.35
N GLU A 210 1.33 14.95 7.57
CA GLU A 210 -0.06 14.75 7.96
C GLU A 210 -0.93 15.86 7.36
N ALA A 211 -2.19 15.54 7.05
CA ALA A 211 -3.13 16.56 6.63
C ALA A 211 -3.35 17.55 7.79
N PRO A 212 -3.34 18.88 7.54
CA PRO A 212 -3.56 19.86 8.60
C PRO A 212 -4.87 19.58 9.35
N ALA A 213 -4.82 19.60 10.68
CA ALA A 213 -5.98 19.31 11.51
C ALA A 213 -7.09 20.35 11.26
N SER A 214 -8.31 19.87 11.02
CA SER A 214 -9.48 20.73 10.77
C SER A 214 -10.66 20.25 11.61
N VAL A 215 -11.29 21.16 12.34
CA VAL A 215 -12.32 20.86 13.34
C VAL A 215 -13.49 21.85 13.27
N MET A 216 -14.71 21.32 13.41
CA MET A 216 -15.94 22.13 13.46
C MET A 216 -16.08 22.79 14.84
N ILE A 217 -16.56 24.03 14.84
CA ILE A 217 -16.75 24.82 16.05
C ILE A 217 -18.19 24.67 16.54
N GLN A 218 -18.34 24.45 17.84
CA GLN A 218 -19.63 24.47 18.53
C GLN A 218 -19.90 25.84 19.15
N HIS A 219 -18.89 26.44 19.79
CA HIS A 219 -18.99 27.72 20.50
C HIS A 219 -17.65 28.44 20.58
N ILE A 220 -17.66 29.78 20.64
CA ILE A 220 -16.49 30.60 20.94
C ILE A 220 -16.85 31.59 22.05
N SER A 221 -16.16 31.55 23.19
CA SER A 221 -16.38 32.53 24.25
C SER A 221 -15.79 33.89 23.89
N LYS A 222 -16.45 34.95 24.36
CA LYS A 222 -15.99 36.33 24.28
C LYS A 222 -15.25 36.72 25.55
N ASP A 223 -13.98 36.33 25.63
CA ASP A 223 -13.15 36.41 26.84
C ASP A 223 -11.68 36.64 26.48
N ASN A 224 -10.82 36.80 27.50
CA ASN A 224 -9.37 36.90 27.35
C ASN A 224 -8.65 35.84 28.22
N PRO A 225 -8.15 34.74 27.63
CA PRO A 225 -8.20 34.38 26.21
C PRO A 225 -9.59 33.89 25.78
N GLY A 226 -9.94 34.05 24.50
CA GLY A 226 -11.14 33.43 23.93
C GLY A 226 -11.00 31.91 23.93
N VAL A 227 -12.09 31.19 24.23
CA VAL A 227 -12.12 29.72 24.31
C VAL A 227 -13.02 29.17 23.22
N VAL A 228 -12.43 28.39 22.32
CA VAL A 228 -13.12 27.65 21.26
C VAL A 228 -13.48 26.26 21.77
N ILE A 229 -14.76 25.92 21.71
CA ILE A 229 -15.30 24.59 21.99
C ILE A 229 -15.62 23.93 20.65
N CYS A 230 -15.06 22.74 20.43
CA CYS A 230 -15.22 21.94 19.23
C CYS A 230 -16.45 21.02 19.34
N THR A 231 -16.92 20.47 18.22
CA THR A 231 -17.98 19.45 18.24
C THR A 231 -17.49 18.12 18.86
N ASP A 232 -18.37 17.45 19.61
CA ASP A 232 -18.05 16.21 20.35
C ASP A 232 -17.76 14.98 19.47
N ASP A 233 -17.96 15.06 18.15
CA ASP A 233 -17.83 13.91 17.24
C ASP A 233 -16.38 13.46 17.04
N ARG A 234 -15.40 14.37 17.13
CA ARG A 234 -13.96 14.08 17.02
C ARG A 234 -13.11 15.02 17.88
N LYS A 235 -11.96 14.52 18.34
CA LYS A 235 -10.93 15.35 18.97
C LYS A 235 -10.33 16.31 17.94
N HIS A 236 -9.99 17.53 18.35
CA HIS A 236 -9.47 18.55 17.43
C HIS A 236 -8.09 18.26 16.80
N GLY A 237 -7.29 17.37 17.40
CA GLY A 237 -5.97 16.96 16.86
C GLY A 237 -4.83 17.98 17.01
N LEU A 238 -5.14 19.28 17.13
CA LEU A 238 -4.18 20.37 17.38
C LEU A 238 -3.29 20.14 18.63
N THR A 239 -2.07 20.69 18.58
CA THR A 239 -1.10 20.75 19.69
C THR A 239 -0.91 22.19 20.20
N ASP A 240 -0.32 22.36 21.38
CA ASP A 240 0.10 23.68 21.87
C ASP A 240 1.08 24.36 20.89
N GLY A 241 0.90 25.66 20.67
CA GLY A 241 1.69 26.47 19.73
C GLY A 241 1.34 26.26 18.26
N ALA A 242 0.41 25.35 17.92
CA ALA A 242 -0.14 25.25 16.57
C ALA A 242 -0.84 26.56 16.20
N LYS A 243 -0.87 26.90 14.90
CA LYS A 243 -1.62 28.07 14.42
C LYS A 243 -2.80 27.64 13.57
N VAL A 244 -3.94 28.28 13.76
CA VAL A 244 -5.18 28.00 13.01
C VAL A 244 -5.71 29.24 12.31
N VAL A 245 -6.36 29.04 11.16
CA VAL A 245 -7.26 30.02 10.54
C VAL A 245 -8.71 29.62 10.78
N PHE A 246 -9.58 30.62 10.86
CA PHE A 246 -11.01 30.44 11.01
C PHE A 246 -11.73 30.73 9.70
N SER A 247 -12.78 29.96 9.41
CA SER A 247 -13.70 30.21 8.30
C SER A 247 -15.13 29.86 8.72
N GLU A 248 -16.13 30.44 8.07
CA GLU A 248 -17.57 30.15 8.30
C GLU A 248 -18.11 30.52 9.71
N VAL A 249 -17.36 31.26 10.54
CA VAL A 249 -17.82 31.72 11.86
C VAL A 249 -18.89 32.82 11.69
N GLN A 250 -20.10 32.59 12.21
CA GLN A 250 -21.20 33.57 12.19
C GLN A 250 -21.31 34.30 13.54
N GLY A 251 -21.79 35.54 13.52
CA GLY A 251 -21.72 36.46 14.65
C GLY A 251 -20.32 37.06 14.82
N MET A 252 -19.35 36.25 15.28
CA MET A 252 -17.96 36.64 15.54
C MET A 252 -17.10 36.66 14.26
N THR A 253 -17.53 37.43 13.27
CA THR A 253 -16.97 37.41 11.89
C THR A 253 -15.54 37.97 11.77
N GLU A 254 -15.05 38.65 12.80
CA GLU A 254 -13.69 39.18 12.88
C GLU A 254 -12.65 38.07 12.76
N LEU A 255 -12.92 36.90 13.37
CA LEU A 255 -12.06 35.72 13.33
C LEU A 255 -11.78 35.21 11.91
N ASN A 256 -12.78 35.26 11.02
CA ASN A 256 -12.64 34.79 9.63
C ASN A 256 -11.61 35.59 8.82
N ASN A 257 -11.23 36.78 9.28
CA ASN A 257 -10.33 37.69 8.59
C ASN A 257 -8.95 37.82 9.30
N LEU A 258 -8.73 37.08 10.40
CA LEU A 258 -7.45 37.09 11.10
C LEU A 258 -6.39 36.28 10.35
N LYS A 259 -5.13 36.70 10.54
CA LYS A 259 -3.97 35.85 10.24
C LYS A 259 -3.93 34.65 11.18
N PRO A 260 -3.19 33.56 10.85
CA PRO A 260 -3.15 32.35 11.67
C PRO A 260 -2.90 32.64 13.16
N VAL A 261 -3.85 32.26 13.99
CA VAL A 261 -3.90 32.53 15.44
C VAL A 261 -3.27 31.37 16.19
N GLU A 262 -2.42 31.67 17.17
CA GLU A 262 -1.79 30.65 18.01
C GLU A 262 -2.79 29.98 18.97
N VAL A 263 -2.65 28.67 19.11
CA VAL A 263 -3.53 27.81 19.90
C VAL A 263 -2.82 27.34 21.16
N LYS A 264 -3.52 27.43 22.28
CA LYS A 264 -3.16 26.75 23.54
C LYS A 264 -4.27 25.77 23.93
N VAL A 265 -3.95 24.49 23.92
CA VAL A 265 -4.87 23.38 24.13
C VAL A 265 -5.30 23.32 25.60
N GLY A 266 -6.62 23.29 25.85
CA GLY A 266 -7.18 23.14 27.19
C GLY A 266 -7.62 21.69 27.48
N GLY A 267 -8.03 20.96 26.45
CA GLY A 267 -8.42 19.56 26.51
C GLY A 267 -8.86 19.08 25.12
N PRO A 268 -9.17 17.78 24.92
CA PRO A 268 -9.33 17.17 23.59
C PRO A 268 -10.44 17.74 22.69
N TYR A 269 -11.32 18.57 23.23
CA TYR A 269 -12.45 19.21 22.54
C TYR A 269 -12.49 20.74 22.73
N PHE A 270 -11.48 21.36 23.36
CA PHE A 270 -11.46 22.81 23.52
C PHE A 270 -10.05 23.38 23.63
N PHE A 271 -9.88 24.58 23.09
CA PHE A 271 -8.61 25.30 23.10
C PHE A 271 -8.83 26.81 23.23
N SER A 272 -7.79 27.50 23.67
CA SER A 272 -7.77 28.95 23.83
C SER A 272 -6.98 29.62 22.71
N ILE A 273 -7.40 30.83 22.35
CA ILE A 273 -6.87 31.66 21.26
C ILE A 273 -6.53 33.07 21.78
N CYS A 274 -6.47 34.07 20.89
CA CYS A 274 -6.26 35.47 21.26
C CYS A 274 -7.40 36.05 22.12
N ASP A 275 -7.22 37.29 22.60
CA ASP A 275 -8.30 38.07 23.21
C ASP A 275 -9.45 38.23 22.20
N THR A 276 -10.66 37.90 22.64
CA THR A 276 -11.91 38.01 21.87
C THR A 276 -12.90 38.98 22.52
N SER A 277 -12.58 39.58 23.67
CA SER A 277 -13.48 40.45 24.44
C SER A 277 -14.00 41.66 23.64
N ALA A 278 -13.24 42.10 22.63
CA ALA A 278 -13.59 43.21 21.74
C ALA A 278 -14.40 42.80 20.49
N PHE A 279 -14.61 41.50 20.24
CA PHE A 279 -15.30 41.01 19.04
C PHE A 279 -16.82 40.95 19.21
N SER A 280 -17.52 40.73 18.11
CA SER A 280 -18.95 40.45 18.08
C SER A 280 -19.28 39.13 18.79
N GLU A 281 -20.51 38.97 19.28
CA GLU A 281 -20.94 37.70 19.90
C GLU A 281 -20.89 36.57 18.88
N TYR A 282 -20.51 35.36 19.31
CA TYR A 282 -20.61 34.17 18.47
C TYR A 282 -22.07 33.74 18.34
N GLU A 283 -22.52 33.46 17.11
CA GLU A 283 -23.86 32.92 16.86
C GLU A 283 -23.83 31.41 16.60
N ARG A 284 -23.09 30.97 15.58
CA ARG A 284 -23.05 29.57 15.11
C ARG A 284 -21.97 29.33 14.07
N GLY A 285 -21.72 28.04 13.79
CA GLY A 285 -20.87 27.59 12.70
C GLY A 285 -19.39 27.82 12.96
N GLY A 286 -18.60 27.74 11.92
CA GLY A 286 -17.16 27.92 12.00
C GLY A 286 -16.37 26.62 11.89
N VAL A 287 -15.20 26.75 11.26
CA VAL A 287 -14.17 25.72 11.14
C VAL A 287 -12.85 26.35 11.58
N ALA A 288 -12.09 25.65 12.41
CA ALA A 288 -10.69 25.98 12.68
C ALA A 288 -9.79 25.00 11.93
N THR A 289 -8.88 25.50 11.11
CA THR A 289 -7.95 24.67 10.31
C THR A 289 -6.50 25.06 10.59
N GLU A 290 -5.68 24.07 10.92
CA GLU A 290 -4.23 24.20 11.16
C GLU A 290 -3.51 24.76 9.92
N VAL A 291 -2.53 25.64 10.16
CA VAL A 291 -1.60 26.13 9.14
C VAL A 291 -0.20 25.71 9.53
N LYS A 292 0.32 24.65 8.91
CA LYS A 292 1.70 24.18 9.06
C LYS A 292 2.66 25.38 8.85
N GLN A 293 3.54 25.61 9.82
CA GLN A 293 4.51 26.71 9.77
C GLN A 293 5.85 26.17 9.26
N PRO A 294 6.51 26.87 8.31
CA PRO A 294 7.88 26.54 7.94
C PRO A 294 8.84 26.62 9.13
N VAL A 295 9.81 25.71 9.19
CA VAL A 295 10.87 25.67 10.20
C VAL A 295 12.22 25.66 9.49
N THR A 296 13.15 26.52 9.94
CA THR A 296 14.53 26.49 9.47
C THR A 296 15.37 25.59 10.36
N LEU A 297 16.03 24.59 9.75
CA LEU A 297 17.02 23.73 10.39
C LEU A 297 18.43 24.17 9.97
N ASN A 298 19.41 23.95 10.85
CA ASN A 298 20.81 24.27 10.60
C ASN A 298 21.63 22.98 10.74
N PHE A 299 22.41 22.65 9.72
CA PHE A 299 23.28 21.46 9.70
C PHE A 299 24.72 21.86 9.99
N LYS A 300 25.48 21.02 10.69
CA LYS A 300 26.93 21.19 10.84
C LYS A 300 27.66 20.55 9.66
N PRO A 301 28.77 21.15 9.18
CA PRO A 301 29.62 20.51 8.18
C PRO A 301 30.20 19.20 8.73
N LEU A 302 30.47 18.24 7.85
CA LEU A 302 30.91 16.90 8.22
C LEU A 302 32.11 16.89 9.20
N HIS A 303 33.06 17.81 9.05
CA HIS A 303 34.27 17.85 9.86
C HIS A 303 33.99 18.20 11.35
N GLU A 304 32.95 18.99 11.63
CA GLU A 304 32.46 19.21 12.99
C GLU A 304 31.57 18.04 13.45
N ALA A 305 30.64 17.62 12.60
CA ALA A 305 29.65 16.60 12.91
C ALA A 305 30.25 15.20 13.20
N LEU A 306 31.48 14.92 12.76
CA LEU A 306 32.23 13.68 13.10
C LEU A 306 32.71 13.60 14.56
N ASN A 307 32.66 14.70 15.30
CA ASN A 307 33.07 14.75 16.71
C ASN A 307 31.87 14.94 17.66
N ASP A 308 30.72 15.36 17.12
CA ASP A 308 29.51 15.64 17.88
C ASP A 308 28.59 14.42 17.97
N HIS A 309 28.62 13.77 19.13
CA HIS A 309 27.87 12.55 19.40
C HIS A 309 26.38 12.81 19.74
N GLU A 310 25.96 14.07 19.91
CA GLU A 310 24.56 14.43 20.14
C GLU A 310 23.74 14.39 18.84
N LEU A 311 24.40 14.40 17.67
CA LEU A 311 23.79 14.32 16.34
C LEU A 311 23.36 12.91 15.92
N LEU A 312 23.50 11.90 16.79
CA LEU A 312 23.15 10.51 16.50
C LEU A 312 21.66 10.24 16.73
N ILE A 313 20.99 9.80 15.67
CA ILE A 313 19.59 9.38 15.68
C ILE A 313 19.49 7.89 15.98
N TRP A 314 18.67 7.56 16.99
CA TRP A 314 18.51 6.21 17.50
C TRP A 314 17.46 5.41 16.70
N THR A 315 17.85 4.25 16.17
CA THR A 315 16.94 3.34 15.44
C THR A 315 16.37 2.20 16.31
N ASP A 316 17.08 1.83 17.37
CA ASP A 316 16.65 0.85 18.37
C ASP A 316 17.13 1.35 19.74
N PHE A 317 16.19 1.69 20.63
CA PHE A 317 16.48 2.20 21.98
C PHE A 317 17.23 1.16 22.85
N GLY A 318 17.18 -0.12 22.48
CA GLY A 318 17.99 -1.18 23.11
C GLY A 318 19.44 -1.23 22.63
N LYS A 319 19.84 -0.39 21.66
CA LYS A 319 21.17 -0.43 20.99
C LYS A 319 21.95 0.89 21.05
N ILE A 320 21.57 1.85 21.89
CA ILE A 320 22.17 3.21 21.94
C ILE A 320 23.71 3.18 22.03
N SER A 321 24.29 2.46 23.00
CA SER A 321 25.75 2.37 23.16
C SER A 321 26.45 1.65 22.00
N ARG A 322 25.76 0.71 21.33
CA ARG A 322 26.25 0.11 20.08
C ARG A 322 26.31 1.13 18.96
N HIS A 323 25.31 1.99 18.80
CA HIS A 323 25.31 3.00 17.73
C HIS A 323 26.41 4.06 17.94
N GLN A 324 26.65 4.49 19.18
CA GLN A 324 27.81 5.32 19.53
C GLN A 324 29.14 4.60 19.22
N THR A 325 29.25 3.31 19.55
CA THR A 325 30.43 2.50 19.20
C THR A 325 30.60 2.38 17.67
N LEU A 326 29.52 2.21 16.91
CA LEU A 326 29.56 2.10 15.46
C LEU A 326 30.01 3.40 14.78
N HIS A 327 29.69 4.57 15.34
CA HIS A 327 30.21 5.85 14.85
C HIS A 327 31.74 5.87 14.84
N LEU A 328 32.38 5.49 15.94
CA LEU A 328 33.85 5.34 15.99
C LEU A 328 34.33 4.18 15.12
N ALA A 329 33.57 3.08 15.01
CA ALA A 329 33.96 1.90 14.24
C ALA A 329 33.98 2.13 12.72
N PHE A 330 33.09 2.95 12.18
CA PHE A 330 33.15 3.37 10.76
C PHE A 330 34.33 4.31 10.50
N GLN A 331 34.61 5.27 11.39
CA GLN A 331 35.82 6.10 11.29
C GLN A 331 37.10 5.25 11.32
N ALA A 332 37.19 4.30 12.27
CA ALA A 332 38.28 3.34 12.36
C ALA A 332 38.39 2.43 11.12
N LEU A 333 37.27 2.10 10.47
CA LEU A 333 37.26 1.29 9.24
C LEU A 333 37.85 2.06 8.05
N HIS A 334 37.58 3.36 7.94
CA HIS A 334 38.24 4.20 6.93
C HIS A 334 39.76 4.30 7.18
N GLU A 335 40.20 4.50 8.43
CA GLU A 335 41.64 4.50 8.76
C GLU A 335 42.31 3.13 8.54
N PHE A 336 41.62 2.03 8.85
CA PHE A 336 42.08 0.68 8.50
C PHE A 336 42.27 0.54 6.98
N VAL A 337 41.28 0.95 6.17
CA VAL A 337 41.38 0.89 4.70
C VAL A 337 42.51 1.78 4.18
N LYS A 338 42.70 2.96 4.75
CA LYS A 338 43.79 3.89 4.40
C LYS A 338 45.17 3.31 4.68
N LYS A 339 45.33 2.60 5.80
CA LYS A 339 46.58 1.92 6.19
C LYS A 339 46.85 0.63 5.41
N GLU A 340 45.85 -0.26 5.32
CA GLU A 340 46.00 -1.63 4.79
C GLU A 340 45.69 -1.72 3.29
N GLN A 341 45.19 -0.66 2.66
CA GLN A 341 44.77 -0.57 1.25
C GLN A 341 43.71 -1.62 0.86
N ARG A 342 42.90 -2.05 1.83
CA ARG A 342 41.85 -3.07 1.70
C ARG A 342 40.87 -3.00 2.87
N LEU A 343 39.65 -3.52 2.68
CA LEU A 343 38.77 -3.86 3.79
C LEU A 343 39.35 -5.04 4.62
N PRO A 344 39.02 -5.12 5.93
CA PRO A 344 39.28 -6.29 6.77
C PRO A 344 38.88 -7.59 6.07
N ARG A 345 39.64 -8.67 6.28
CA ARG A 345 39.30 -10.00 5.74
C ARG A 345 38.13 -10.58 6.51
N SER A 346 37.18 -11.19 5.80
CA SER A 346 36.02 -11.86 6.41
C SER A 346 36.47 -12.82 7.50
N TRP A 347 35.82 -12.72 8.67
CA TRP A 347 36.06 -13.55 9.87
C TRP A 347 37.51 -13.58 10.40
N CYS A 348 38.37 -12.65 9.98
CA CYS A 348 39.78 -12.62 10.35
C CYS A 348 40.02 -11.91 11.70
N GLN A 349 40.35 -12.69 12.73
CA GLN A 349 40.54 -12.16 14.09
C GLN A 349 41.65 -11.11 14.18
N SER A 350 42.78 -11.26 13.48
CA SER A 350 43.87 -10.27 13.51
C SER A 350 43.46 -8.91 12.93
N ASP A 351 42.61 -8.92 11.89
CA ASP A 351 42.09 -7.69 11.29
C ASP A 351 41.03 -7.07 12.22
N ALA A 352 40.25 -7.88 12.94
CA ALA A 352 39.29 -7.43 13.95
C ALA A 352 39.95 -6.85 15.21
N ASP A 353 41.04 -7.45 15.69
CA ASP A 353 41.87 -6.91 16.77
C ASP A 353 42.51 -5.57 16.37
N SER A 354 42.96 -5.46 15.12
CA SER A 354 43.54 -4.23 14.57
C SER A 354 42.49 -3.11 14.45
N LEU A 355 41.28 -3.41 13.99
CA LEU A 355 40.18 -2.43 13.95
C LEU A 355 39.77 -1.98 15.36
N LEU A 356 39.68 -2.91 16.30
CA LEU A 356 39.36 -2.62 17.70
C LEU A 356 40.42 -1.75 18.39
N ALA A 357 41.70 -1.92 18.05
CA ALA A 357 42.76 -1.04 18.53
C ALA A 357 42.53 0.43 18.08
N ILE A 358 42.22 0.65 16.79
CA ILE A 358 41.92 1.98 16.25
C ILE A 358 40.66 2.58 16.91
N VAL A 359 39.61 1.78 17.15
CA VAL A 359 38.41 2.27 17.88
C VAL A 359 38.75 2.69 19.32
N ARG A 360 39.61 1.95 20.03
CA ARG A 360 40.06 2.32 21.37
C ARG A 360 40.93 3.60 21.37
N GLU A 361 41.73 3.81 20.32
CA GLU A 361 42.48 5.06 20.12
C GLU A 361 41.55 6.25 19.88
N LEU A 362 40.55 6.12 19.00
CA LEU A 362 39.53 7.16 18.79
C LEU A 362 38.72 7.45 20.07
N ASN A 363 38.40 6.42 20.86
CA ASN A 363 37.65 6.59 22.10
C ASN A 363 38.43 7.34 23.20
N ALA A 364 39.77 7.46 23.09
CA ALA A 364 40.53 8.30 24.01
C ALA A 364 40.17 9.80 23.88
N ALA A 365 39.70 10.22 22.70
CA ALA A 365 39.16 11.56 22.47
C ALA A 365 37.64 11.65 22.68
N ALA A 366 36.88 10.64 22.22
CA ALA A 366 35.41 10.63 22.32
C ALA A 366 34.87 10.33 23.73
N GLN A 367 35.66 9.68 24.59
CA GLN A 367 35.35 9.39 25.99
C GLN A 367 34.01 8.64 26.22
N LEU A 368 33.59 7.76 25.30
CA LEU A 368 32.41 6.92 25.50
C LEU A 368 32.62 5.98 26.68
N GLU A 369 31.67 5.98 27.62
CA GLU A 369 31.70 5.15 28.84
C GLU A 369 31.70 3.65 28.55
N GLN A 370 31.03 3.24 27.46
CA GLN A 370 30.87 1.84 27.07
C GLN A 370 31.14 1.66 25.57
N LEU A 371 32.05 0.74 25.23
CA LEU A 371 32.28 0.26 23.86
C LEU A 371 31.70 -1.15 23.69
N ASP A 372 30.85 -1.36 22.68
CA ASP A 372 30.43 -2.69 22.21
C ASP A 372 31.54 -3.31 21.36
N GLU A 373 32.57 -3.87 21.99
CA GLU A 373 33.70 -4.49 21.27
C GLU A 373 33.27 -5.66 20.37
N ALA A 374 32.14 -6.32 20.69
CA ALA A 374 31.57 -7.36 19.86
C ALA A 374 31.00 -6.79 18.55
N ALA A 375 30.35 -5.63 18.58
CA ALA A 375 29.92 -4.91 17.39
C ALA A 375 31.11 -4.52 16.50
N VAL A 376 32.21 -4.01 17.06
CA VAL A 376 33.44 -3.68 16.29
C VAL A 376 34.02 -4.92 15.61
N ARG A 377 34.09 -6.04 16.34
CA ARG A 377 34.57 -7.32 15.78
C ARG A 377 33.64 -7.84 14.69
N ASN A 378 32.33 -7.79 14.89
CA ASN A 378 31.34 -8.21 13.88
C ASN A 378 31.37 -7.32 12.63
N LEU A 379 31.56 -6.00 12.77
CA LEU A 379 31.80 -5.09 11.65
C LEU A 379 33.03 -5.53 10.87
N SER A 380 34.18 -5.75 11.53
CA SER A 380 35.40 -6.25 10.86
C SER A 380 35.19 -7.58 10.15
N CYS A 381 34.61 -8.57 10.85
CA CYS A 381 34.36 -9.91 10.31
C CYS A 381 33.40 -9.91 9.10
N THR A 382 32.52 -8.91 8.98
CA THR A 382 31.52 -8.80 7.91
C THR A 382 31.77 -7.65 6.92
N ALA A 383 32.85 -6.87 7.06
CA ALA A 383 33.08 -5.62 6.33
C ALA A 383 33.12 -5.74 4.80
N ARG A 384 33.48 -6.92 4.28
CA ARG A 384 33.47 -7.26 2.83
C ARG A 384 32.09 -7.70 2.33
N GLY A 385 31.12 -7.84 3.22
CA GLY A 385 29.78 -8.26 2.90
C GLY A 385 29.03 -7.18 2.14
N ASP A 386 28.31 -7.60 1.11
CA ASP A 386 27.40 -6.78 0.33
C ASP A 386 26.04 -7.47 0.26
N LEU A 387 25.06 -6.91 0.97
CA LEU A 387 23.78 -7.56 1.25
C LEU A 387 22.63 -6.75 0.65
N ALA A 388 21.90 -7.35 -0.30
CA ALA A 388 20.73 -6.73 -0.91
C ALA A 388 19.71 -6.16 0.10
N PRO A 389 19.37 -6.82 1.22
CA PRO A 389 18.41 -6.27 2.19
C PRO A 389 18.91 -5.03 2.93
N MET A 390 20.23 -4.95 3.21
CA MET A 390 20.85 -3.77 3.82
C MET A 390 20.87 -2.60 2.84
N ASN A 391 21.22 -2.86 1.59
CA ASN A 391 21.22 -1.85 0.53
C ASN A 391 19.80 -1.36 0.22
N ALA A 392 18.81 -2.26 0.20
CA ALA A 392 17.39 -1.93 0.09
C ALA A 392 16.94 -0.98 1.21
N PHE A 393 17.28 -1.28 2.46
CA PHE A 393 16.95 -0.40 3.59
C PHE A 393 17.69 0.94 3.51
N ILE A 394 19.02 0.97 3.60
CA ILE A 394 19.79 2.22 3.70
C ILE A 394 19.67 3.07 2.43
N GLY A 395 19.67 2.47 1.24
CA GLY A 395 19.55 3.20 -0.04
C GLY A 395 18.16 3.82 -0.25
N SER A 396 17.11 3.21 0.32
CA SER A 396 15.78 3.79 0.29
C SER A 396 15.61 4.94 1.30
N VAL A 397 16.29 4.89 2.45
CA VAL A 397 16.38 6.03 3.38
C VAL A 397 17.17 7.16 2.73
N ALA A 398 18.34 6.89 2.14
CA ALA A 398 19.14 7.89 1.40
C ALA A 398 18.34 8.55 0.27
N ALA A 399 17.58 7.77 -0.50
CA ALA A 399 16.69 8.32 -1.53
C ALA A 399 15.55 9.16 -0.94
N GLN A 400 15.05 8.82 0.25
CA GLN A 400 14.07 9.66 0.93
C GLN A 400 14.69 10.99 1.38
N GLU A 401 15.92 10.98 1.92
CA GLU A 401 16.63 12.21 2.27
C GLU A 401 16.92 13.09 1.04
N VAL A 402 17.18 12.51 -0.14
CA VAL A 402 17.25 13.27 -1.41
C VAL A 402 15.91 13.96 -1.70
N ILE A 403 14.78 13.26 -1.56
CA ILE A 403 13.44 13.85 -1.76
C ILE A 403 13.23 15.03 -0.81
N LYS A 404 13.64 14.91 0.47
CA LYS A 404 13.56 16.01 1.44
C LYS A 404 14.40 17.20 1.01
N ALA A 405 15.68 16.97 0.71
CA ALA A 405 16.63 17.98 0.24
C ALA A 405 16.14 18.77 -0.99
N CYS A 406 15.46 18.09 -1.92
CA CYS A 406 14.92 18.71 -3.15
C CYS A 406 13.60 19.47 -2.95
N SER A 407 12.85 19.22 -1.87
CA SER A 407 11.45 19.69 -1.74
C SER A 407 11.17 20.59 -0.53
N GLY A 408 11.93 20.48 0.55
CA GLY A 408 11.55 21.05 1.86
C GLY A 408 10.34 20.34 2.49
N LYS A 409 9.92 19.18 1.95
CA LYS A 409 8.88 18.32 2.52
C LYS A 409 9.54 17.32 3.47
N PHE A 410 8.92 17.12 4.63
CA PHE A 410 9.33 16.24 5.73
C PHE A 410 10.57 16.70 6.50
N THR A 411 10.68 16.25 7.76
CA THR A 411 11.84 16.54 8.61
C THR A 411 13.03 15.68 8.17
N PRO A 412 14.17 16.27 7.75
CA PRO A 412 15.39 15.52 7.43
C PRO A 412 15.99 14.77 8.61
N LEU A 413 16.87 13.82 8.32
CA LEU A 413 17.78 13.27 9.31
C LEU A 413 18.79 14.34 9.76
N GLN A 414 18.93 14.58 11.05
CA GLN A 414 19.82 15.60 11.62
C GLN A 414 20.66 15.02 12.77
N GLN A 415 21.83 14.42 12.54
CA GLN A 415 22.51 14.28 11.23
C GLN A 415 23.00 12.86 10.93
N TRP A 416 23.30 12.05 11.94
CA TRP A 416 23.83 10.69 11.76
C TRP A 416 22.79 9.62 12.08
N LEU A 417 22.74 8.57 11.26
CA LEU A 417 21.98 7.35 11.53
C LEU A 417 22.90 6.15 11.39
N TYR A 418 22.92 5.31 12.42
CA TYR A 418 23.55 4.00 12.39
C TYR A 418 22.49 2.90 12.53
N PHE A 419 22.71 1.80 11.81
CA PHE A 419 21.85 0.63 11.83
C PHE A 419 22.69 -0.64 11.77
N ASP A 420 22.41 -1.60 12.65
CA ASP A 420 22.93 -2.96 12.56
C ASP A 420 21.82 -4.01 12.54
N ALA A 421 22.09 -5.08 11.81
CA ALA A 421 21.29 -6.28 11.78
C ALA A 421 22.10 -7.50 12.27
N PHE A 422 22.96 -7.34 13.28
CA PHE A 422 23.81 -8.45 13.78
C PHE A 422 23.01 -9.64 14.29
N GLU A 423 21.73 -9.48 14.66
CA GLU A 423 20.82 -10.58 14.97
C GLU A 423 20.51 -11.51 13.77
N CYS A 424 20.99 -11.17 12.56
CA CYS A 424 21.00 -12.07 11.40
C CYS A 424 22.18 -13.06 11.42
N LEU A 425 23.22 -12.87 12.23
CA LEU A 425 24.30 -13.85 12.36
C LEU A 425 23.77 -15.15 13.01
N PRO A 426 24.29 -16.33 12.63
CA PRO A 426 23.77 -17.60 13.14
C PRO A 426 23.97 -17.74 14.65
N GLU A 427 23.04 -18.44 15.31
CA GLU A 427 23.11 -18.79 16.74
C GLU A 427 24.25 -19.80 17.08
N GLY A 428 25.07 -20.21 16.09
CA GLY A 428 26.19 -21.18 16.19
C GLY A 428 27.53 -20.64 15.65
N LYS A 429 28.62 -21.42 15.77
CA LYS A 429 30.00 -20.86 15.72
C LYS A 429 30.89 -21.13 14.49
N ASP A 430 30.49 -21.95 13.51
CA ASP A 430 31.35 -22.26 12.35
C ASP A 430 30.81 -21.72 11.03
N GLN A 431 31.63 -20.94 10.31
CA GLN A 431 31.29 -20.35 9.00
C GLN A 431 32.47 -20.41 8.03
N GLN A 432 32.37 -21.24 6.99
CA GLN A 432 33.27 -21.20 5.83
C GLN A 432 32.85 -20.09 4.86
N THR A 433 33.70 -19.09 4.71
CA THR A 433 33.45 -17.86 3.92
C THR A 433 34.38 -17.68 2.71
N GLU A 434 34.95 -18.78 2.20
CA GLU A 434 35.72 -18.76 0.95
C GLU A 434 34.85 -18.31 -0.23
N SER A 435 35.36 -17.32 -0.98
CA SER A 435 34.77 -16.85 -2.24
C SER A 435 34.84 -17.96 -3.28
N LYS A 436 33.71 -18.22 -3.95
CA LYS A 436 33.60 -19.25 -5.00
C LYS A 436 33.61 -18.64 -6.42
N GLY A 437 33.81 -17.33 -6.55
CA GLY A 437 33.75 -16.60 -7.83
C GLY A 437 32.32 -16.49 -8.37
N THR A 438 31.34 -16.30 -7.47
CA THR A 438 29.91 -16.33 -7.80
C THR A 438 29.23 -14.99 -7.55
N ARG A 439 28.05 -14.81 -8.17
CA ARG A 439 27.18 -13.65 -7.91
C ARG A 439 26.76 -13.45 -6.44
N TYR A 440 26.92 -14.46 -5.59
CA TYR A 440 26.56 -14.41 -4.17
C TYR A 440 27.76 -14.18 -3.24
N ASP A 441 28.95 -13.92 -3.78
CA ASP A 441 30.18 -13.82 -2.99
C ASP A 441 30.12 -12.70 -1.92
N GLY A 442 29.41 -11.60 -2.18
CA GLY A 442 29.15 -10.55 -1.19
C GLY A 442 28.26 -11.01 -0.02
N GLN A 443 27.36 -11.97 -0.25
CA GLN A 443 26.52 -12.57 0.80
C GLN A 443 27.25 -13.72 1.53
N VAL A 444 28.00 -14.54 0.79
CA VAL A 444 28.84 -15.62 1.32
C VAL A 444 29.94 -15.08 2.24
N ALA A 445 30.47 -13.88 1.97
CA ALA A 445 31.43 -13.19 2.85
C ALA A 445 30.90 -12.90 4.26
N VAL A 446 29.58 -12.90 4.47
CA VAL A 446 28.92 -12.72 5.77
C VAL A 446 28.48 -14.06 6.36
N PHE A 447 27.67 -14.82 5.62
CA PHE A 447 26.96 -15.98 6.18
C PHE A 447 27.62 -17.34 5.87
N GLY A 448 28.54 -17.38 4.92
CA GLY A 448 29.19 -18.60 4.44
C GLY A 448 28.38 -19.39 3.41
N SER A 449 29.07 -20.25 2.67
CA SER A 449 28.49 -20.91 1.50
C SER A 449 27.42 -21.97 1.83
N ALA A 450 27.51 -22.61 2.99
CA ALA A 450 26.49 -23.54 3.48
C ALA A 450 25.12 -22.87 3.71
N PHE A 451 25.10 -21.58 4.09
CA PHE A 451 23.86 -20.82 4.19
C PHE A 451 23.31 -20.42 2.82
N GLN A 452 24.18 -20.07 1.87
CA GLN A 452 23.78 -19.80 0.48
C GLN A 452 23.05 -21.02 -0.14
N GLU A 453 23.61 -22.21 0.02
CA GLU A 453 23.00 -23.46 -0.45
C GLU A 453 21.64 -23.73 0.24
N LYS A 454 21.46 -23.28 1.49
CA LYS A 454 20.18 -23.37 2.20
C LYS A 454 19.13 -22.42 1.62
N LEU A 455 19.51 -21.19 1.29
CA LEU A 455 18.66 -20.20 0.59
C LEU A 455 18.23 -20.71 -0.80
N GLU A 456 19.17 -21.27 -1.56
CA GLU A 456 18.91 -21.81 -2.90
C GLU A 456 17.88 -22.93 -2.91
N ARG A 457 17.78 -23.75 -1.86
CA ARG A 457 16.80 -24.86 -1.75
C ARG A 457 15.41 -24.44 -1.25
N GLN A 458 15.20 -23.19 -0.85
CA GLN A 458 13.95 -22.77 -0.23
C GLN A 458 12.74 -22.82 -1.19
N LYS A 459 11.58 -23.17 -0.64
CA LYS A 459 10.27 -23.11 -1.31
C LYS A 459 9.38 -22.05 -0.68
N TYR A 460 9.22 -20.90 -1.33
CA TYR A 460 8.48 -19.75 -0.79
C TYR A 460 7.23 -19.43 -1.58
N PHE A 461 6.17 -19.01 -0.87
CA PHE A 461 4.97 -18.46 -1.47
C PHE A 461 4.88 -16.96 -1.19
N LEU A 462 4.92 -16.16 -2.26
CA LEU A 462 4.70 -14.72 -2.24
C LEU A 462 3.25 -14.42 -2.64
N VAL A 463 2.53 -13.73 -1.77
CA VAL A 463 1.14 -13.32 -2.02
C VAL A 463 1.10 -11.81 -2.25
N GLY A 464 0.84 -11.42 -3.49
CA GLY A 464 0.96 -10.04 -3.98
C GLY A 464 2.23 -9.81 -4.79
N ALA A 465 2.09 -9.28 -5.99
CA ALA A 465 3.13 -8.82 -6.91
C ALA A 465 3.08 -7.29 -7.12
N GLY A 466 2.37 -6.57 -6.25
CA GLY A 466 2.37 -5.11 -6.17
C GLY A 466 3.70 -4.52 -5.67
N ALA A 467 3.64 -3.37 -5.00
CA ALA A 467 4.83 -2.58 -4.62
C ALA A 467 5.83 -3.40 -3.79
N ILE A 468 5.39 -3.92 -2.63
CA ILE A 468 6.23 -4.76 -1.76
C ILE A 468 6.63 -6.06 -2.49
N GLY A 469 5.74 -6.63 -3.31
CA GLY A 469 5.99 -7.87 -4.05
C GLY A 469 7.14 -7.74 -5.06
N CYS A 470 7.20 -6.62 -5.79
CA CYS A 470 8.30 -6.30 -6.69
C CYS A 470 9.65 -6.18 -5.96
N GLU A 471 9.66 -5.48 -4.82
CA GLU A 471 10.86 -5.29 -4.00
C GLU A 471 11.31 -6.61 -3.35
N LEU A 472 10.38 -7.44 -2.87
CA LEU A 472 10.67 -8.78 -2.34
C LEU A 472 11.23 -9.70 -3.41
N LEU A 473 10.63 -9.75 -4.62
CA LEU A 473 11.15 -10.60 -5.69
C LEU A 473 12.56 -10.17 -6.14
N LYS A 474 12.85 -8.87 -6.22
CA LYS A 474 14.22 -8.38 -6.45
C LYS A 474 15.17 -8.87 -5.36
N ASN A 475 14.82 -8.70 -4.09
CA ASN A 475 15.63 -9.20 -2.99
C ASN A 475 15.81 -10.74 -3.06
N PHE A 476 14.75 -11.50 -3.34
CA PHE A 476 14.80 -12.96 -3.50
C PHE A 476 15.77 -13.38 -4.62
N ALA A 477 15.77 -12.66 -5.75
CA ALA A 477 16.72 -12.87 -6.84
C ALA A 477 18.18 -12.64 -6.42
N LEU A 478 18.42 -11.56 -5.68
CA LEU A 478 19.77 -11.17 -5.26
C LEU A 478 20.34 -12.09 -4.18
N ILE A 479 19.53 -12.44 -3.17
CA ILE A 479 19.94 -13.39 -2.11
C ILE A 479 19.96 -14.86 -2.59
N GLY A 480 19.37 -15.16 -3.76
CA GLY A 480 19.30 -16.51 -4.34
C GLY A 480 18.22 -17.42 -3.74
N LEU A 481 17.13 -16.86 -3.19
CA LEU A 481 16.06 -17.63 -2.55
C LEU A 481 15.34 -18.51 -3.57
N GLY A 482 15.43 -19.83 -3.41
CA GLY A 482 14.79 -20.78 -4.33
C GLY A 482 15.47 -20.88 -5.71
N ALA A 483 16.71 -20.38 -5.86
CA ALA A 483 17.48 -20.41 -7.10
C ALA A 483 18.23 -21.75 -7.35
N GLY A 484 18.10 -22.73 -6.46
CA GLY A 484 18.72 -24.04 -6.57
C GLY A 484 17.88 -25.05 -7.34
N GLU A 485 18.38 -26.29 -7.46
CA GLU A 485 17.68 -27.34 -8.20
C GLU A 485 16.33 -27.72 -7.57
N GLU A 486 16.26 -27.79 -6.24
CA GLU A 486 15.04 -28.12 -5.49
C GLU A 486 14.22 -26.90 -5.07
N GLY A 487 14.74 -25.68 -5.29
CA GLY A 487 14.10 -24.42 -4.89
C GLY A 487 12.92 -24.03 -5.77
N LEU A 488 12.01 -23.23 -5.21
CA LEU A 488 10.86 -22.68 -5.95
C LEU A 488 10.30 -21.43 -5.26
N VAL A 489 10.07 -20.36 -6.02
CA VAL A 489 9.18 -19.27 -5.60
C VAL A 489 7.85 -19.39 -6.35
N THR A 490 6.74 -19.51 -5.62
CA THR A 490 5.40 -19.32 -6.20
C THR A 490 4.96 -17.90 -5.89
N VAL A 491 4.50 -17.15 -6.89
CA VAL A 491 3.91 -15.81 -6.72
C VAL A 491 2.48 -15.80 -7.23
N THR A 492 1.55 -15.23 -6.46
CA THR A 492 0.16 -15.02 -6.92
C THR A 492 -0.25 -13.56 -6.79
N ASP A 493 -0.87 -13.04 -7.84
CA ASP A 493 -1.52 -11.72 -7.86
C ASP A 493 -2.57 -11.74 -8.98
N MET A 494 -3.81 -11.41 -8.65
CA MET A 494 -4.94 -11.40 -9.58
C MET A 494 -4.98 -10.15 -10.48
N ASP A 495 -4.22 -9.11 -10.13
CA ASP A 495 -4.32 -7.82 -10.79
C ASP A 495 -3.51 -7.73 -12.08
N PHE A 496 -3.95 -6.81 -12.94
CA PHE A 496 -3.21 -6.32 -14.09
C PHE A 496 -2.42 -5.05 -13.75
N ILE A 497 -1.39 -4.76 -14.53
CA ILE A 497 -0.52 -3.59 -14.36
C ILE A 497 -1.23 -2.33 -14.87
N GLU A 498 -1.36 -1.32 -14.03
CA GLU A 498 -1.85 0.02 -14.37
C GLU A 498 -0.69 1.01 -14.60
N LYS A 499 -0.96 2.15 -15.26
CA LYS A 499 0.01 3.28 -15.32
C LYS A 499 0.42 3.76 -13.92
N SER A 500 -0.54 3.84 -12.99
CA SER A 500 -0.35 4.28 -11.60
C SER A 500 0.61 3.39 -10.79
N ASN A 501 0.93 2.19 -11.30
CA ASN A 501 1.77 1.21 -10.61
C ASN A 501 3.27 1.49 -10.86
N LEU A 502 3.62 1.99 -12.04
CA LEU A 502 5.00 2.07 -12.54
C LEU A 502 5.93 2.92 -11.65
N ASN A 503 5.40 3.97 -11.02
CA ASN A 503 6.13 4.82 -10.07
C ASN A 503 6.68 4.09 -8.82
N ARG A 504 6.19 2.89 -8.47
CA ARG A 504 6.72 2.10 -7.33
C ARG A 504 6.85 0.60 -7.56
N GLN A 505 6.37 0.08 -8.68
CA GLN A 505 6.45 -1.34 -9.07
C GLN A 505 7.49 -1.48 -10.19
N PHE A 506 8.75 -1.24 -9.83
CA PHE A 506 9.86 -0.97 -10.76
C PHE A 506 10.25 -2.15 -11.66
N LEU A 507 9.67 -3.34 -11.47
CA LEU A 507 9.81 -4.48 -12.37
C LEU A 507 8.99 -4.31 -13.66
N PHE A 508 8.00 -3.42 -13.67
CA PHE A 508 7.10 -3.19 -14.79
C PHE A 508 7.54 -2.02 -15.66
N ARG A 509 7.11 -2.00 -16.93
CA ARG A 509 7.33 -0.89 -17.86
C ARG A 509 6.02 -0.50 -18.55
N SER A 510 6.02 0.62 -19.26
CA SER A 510 4.83 1.11 -19.97
C SER A 510 4.25 0.11 -20.97
N GLN A 511 5.09 -0.71 -21.61
CA GLN A 511 4.65 -1.80 -22.50
C GLN A 511 4.00 -3.00 -21.79
N ASP A 512 3.97 -3.03 -20.46
CA ASP A 512 3.41 -4.11 -19.64
C ASP A 512 2.04 -3.77 -19.03
N ILE A 513 1.55 -2.54 -19.23
CA ILE A 513 0.20 -2.13 -18.85
C ILE A 513 -0.84 -3.11 -19.43
N LYS A 514 -1.85 -3.47 -18.63
CA LYS A 514 -2.87 -4.51 -18.88
C LYS A 514 -2.34 -5.97 -18.92
N LYS A 515 -1.06 -6.25 -18.63
CA LYS A 515 -0.56 -7.61 -18.37
C LYS A 515 -0.64 -7.93 -16.88
N SER A 516 -0.67 -9.23 -16.54
CA SER A 516 -0.69 -9.70 -15.14
C SER A 516 0.59 -9.31 -14.39
N LYS A 517 0.44 -8.77 -13.17
CA LYS A 517 1.57 -8.38 -12.30
C LYS A 517 2.50 -9.56 -11.99
N SER A 518 1.94 -10.69 -11.54
CA SER A 518 2.72 -11.87 -11.14
C SER A 518 3.56 -12.45 -12.29
N ALA A 519 2.99 -12.55 -13.48
CA ALA A 519 3.68 -13.10 -14.66
C ALA A 519 4.82 -12.20 -15.15
N VAL A 520 4.60 -10.88 -15.23
CA VAL A 520 5.65 -9.94 -15.66
C VAL A 520 6.75 -9.81 -14.60
N ALA A 521 6.39 -9.78 -13.31
CA ALA A 521 7.35 -9.69 -12.22
C ALA A 521 8.27 -10.91 -12.18
N ALA A 522 7.71 -12.12 -12.33
CA ALA A 522 8.47 -13.36 -12.42
C ALA A 522 9.50 -13.30 -13.57
N LYS A 523 9.08 -12.87 -14.77
CA LYS A 523 9.98 -12.74 -15.92
C LYS A 523 11.09 -11.71 -15.67
N ALA A 524 10.75 -10.51 -15.21
CA ALA A 524 11.74 -9.45 -14.95
C ALA A 524 12.81 -9.90 -13.94
N VAL A 525 12.41 -10.68 -12.93
CA VAL A 525 13.29 -11.21 -11.90
C VAL A 525 14.17 -12.35 -12.41
N GLN A 526 13.68 -13.17 -13.34
CA GLN A 526 14.50 -14.15 -14.07
C GLN A 526 15.55 -13.50 -14.98
N GLU A 527 15.30 -12.29 -15.48
CA GLU A 527 16.32 -11.51 -16.21
C GLU A 527 17.41 -10.92 -15.28
N MET A 528 17.10 -10.71 -13.99
CA MET A 528 18.07 -10.32 -12.95
C MET A 528 18.88 -11.50 -12.42
N ASN A 529 18.23 -12.66 -12.25
CA ASN A 529 18.89 -13.91 -11.86
C ASN A 529 18.32 -15.11 -12.65
N PRO A 530 19.01 -15.57 -13.72
CA PRO A 530 18.58 -16.68 -14.56
C PRO A 530 18.40 -18.02 -13.83
N LYS A 531 18.92 -18.17 -12.61
CA LYS A 531 18.73 -19.37 -11.77
C LYS A 531 17.36 -19.40 -11.07
N MET A 532 16.61 -18.30 -11.03
CA MET A 532 15.35 -18.21 -10.30
C MET A 532 14.24 -19.06 -10.92
N LYS A 533 13.72 -20.01 -10.13
CA LYS A 533 12.56 -20.82 -10.49
C LYS A 533 11.31 -20.17 -9.92
N ILE A 534 10.48 -19.59 -10.80
CA ILE A 534 9.28 -18.85 -10.39
C ILE A 534 8.04 -19.40 -11.10
N THR A 535 7.04 -19.80 -10.32
CA THR A 535 5.69 -20.12 -10.82
C THR A 535 4.76 -18.95 -10.54
N ALA A 536 4.22 -18.33 -11.58
CA ALA A 536 3.30 -17.20 -11.47
C ALA A 536 1.83 -17.64 -11.63
N HIS A 537 1.01 -17.34 -10.64
CA HIS A 537 -0.44 -17.56 -10.63
C HIS A 537 -1.20 -16.23 -10.67
N GLN A 538 -2.46 -16.27 -11.11
CA GLN A 538 -3.39 -15.13 -11.16
C GLN A 538 -4.58 -15.30 -10.19
N ASN A 539 -4.43 -16.16 -9.19
CA ASN A 539 -5.51 -16.49 -8.26
C ASN A 539 -5.55 -15.46 -7.14
N ARG A 540 -6.74 -14.92 -6.85
CA ARG A 540 -6.99 -14.20 -5.60
C ARG A 540 -6.79 -15.17 -4.43
N LEU A 541 -6.24 -14.70 -3.31
CA LEU A 541 -6.07 -15.52 -2.11
C LEU A 541 -7.30 -15.42 -1.20
N ASP A 542 -8.22 -16.36 -1.36
CA ASP A 542 -9.50 -16.44 -0.65
C ASP A 542 -9.94 -17.92 -0.48
N PRO A 543 -11.13 -18.23 0.10
CA PRO A 543 -11.62 -19.61 0.21
C PRO A 543 -11.85 -20.33 -1.12
N ASP A 544 -12.13 -19.61 -2.21
CA ASP A 544 -12.42 -20.24 -3.51
C ASP A 544 -11.12 -20.76 -4.15
N SER A 545 -9.99 -20.10 -3.85
CA SER A 545 -8.64 -20.54 -4.26
C SER A 545 -8.08 -21.79 -3.54
N GLU A 546 -8.78 -22.34 -2.53
CA GLU A 546 -8.32 -23.51 -1.76
C GLU A 546 -8.12 -24.79 -2.58
N GLY A 547 -8.77 -24.89 -3.75
CA GLY A 547 -8.54 -26.00 -4.68
C GLY A 547 -7.13 -25.98 -5.31
N VAL A 548 -6.48 -24.83 -5.33
CA VAL A 548 -5.10 -24.65 -5.82
C VAL A 548 -4.12 -24.59 -4.64
N TYR A 549 -4.46 -23.82 -3.60
CA TYR A 549 -3.64 -23.63 -2.40
C TYR A 549 -4.08 -24.56 -1.26
N ASP A 550 -4.03 -25.85 -1.55
CA ASP A 550 -4.53 -26.91 -0.68
C ASP A 550 -3.58 -27.22 0.51
N TYR A 551 -3.90 -28.28 1.26
CA TYR A 551 -3.04 -28.74 2.36
C TYR A 551 -1.64 -29.15 1.88
N ASN A 552 -1.52 -29.79 0.72
CA ASN A 552 -0.25 -30.28 0.21
C ASN A 552 0.64 -29.12 -0.26
N PHE A 553 0.06 -28.12 -0.94
CA PHE A 553 0.74 -26.88 -1.32
C PHE A 553 1.36 -26.21 -0.09
N PHE A 554 0.55 -25.85 0.92
CA PHE A 554 1.05 -25.20 2.13
C PHE A 554 2.01 -26.07 2.96
N MET A 555 1.96 -27.41 2.83
CA MET A 555 2.91 -28.29 3.51
C MET A 555 4.24 -28.48 2.76
N GLY A 556 4.27 -28.18 1.46
CA GLY A 556 5.49 -28.20 0.64
C GLY A 556 6.32 -26.91 0.67
N LEU A 557 5.83 -25.85 1.32
CA LEU A 557 6.54 -24.57 1.48
C LEU A 557 7.47 -24.58 2.70
N ASP A 558 8.60 -23.88 2.63
CA ASP A 558 9.43 -23.55 3.79
C ASP A 558 8.95 -22.26 4.49
N GLY A 559 8.39 -21.32 3.74
CA GLY A 559 7.84 -20.07 4.26
C GLY A 559 6.93 -19.31 3.31
N VAL A 560 6.37 -18.23 3.83
CA VAL A 560 5.42 -17.35 3.13
C VAL A 560 5.85 -15.90 3.29
N ALA A 561 5.65 -15.09 2.25
CA ALA A 561 5.79 -13.64 2.33
C ALA A 561 4.50 -12.96 1.84
N ALA A 562 4.01 -12.00 2.61
CA ALA A 562 2.81 -11.25 2.34
C ALA A 562 3.17 -9.84 1.81
N ALA A 563 2.65 -9.50 0.63
CA ALA A 563 2.82 -8.22 -0.05
C ALA A 563 1.44 -7.64 -0.41
N LEU A 564 0.53 -7.69 0.57
CA LEU A 564 -0.89 -7.40 0.43
C LEU A 564 -1.20 -5.91 0.66
N ASP A 565 -2.39 -5.45 0.24
CA ASP A 565 -2.86 -4.07 0.39
C ASP A 565 -4.07 -3.94 1.34
N ASN A 566 -4.84 -5.01 1.53
CA ASN A 566 -6.03 -5.06 2.40
C ASN A 566 -5.79 -5.89 3.68
N VAL A 567 -6.69 -5.79 4.67
CA VAL A 567 -6.56 -6.47 5.98
C VAL A 567 -7.13 -7.88 5.90
N GLU A 568 -8.18 -8.08 5.12
CA GLU A 568 -8.94 -9.33 4.99
C GLU A 568 -8.05 -10.46 4.47
N ALA A 569 -7.29 -10.20 3.40
CA ALA A 569 -6.33 -11.14 2.83
C ALA A 569 -5.18 -11.46 3.79
N ARG A 570 -4.70 -10.49 4.58
CA ARG A 570 -3.66 -10.71 5.62
C ARG A 570 -4.16 -11.65 6.69
N VAL A 571 -5.35 -11.37 7.24
CA VAL A 571 -6.01 -12.22 8.24
C VAL A 571 -6.28 -13.63 7.68
N TYR A 572 -6.63 -13.74 6.39
CA TYR A 572 -6.84 -15.03 5.73
C TYR A 572 -5.52 -15.81 5.56
N LEU A 573 -4.46 -15.16 5.09
CA LEU A 573 -3.14 -15.77 4.93
C LEU A 573 -2.53 -16.18 6.27
N ASP A 574 -2.61 -15.33 7.29
CA ASP A 574 -2.19 -15.65 8.67
C ASP A 574 -2.89 -16.90 9.18
N LYS A 575 -4.23 -17.00 9.04
CA LYS A 575 -4.99 -18.19 9.40
C LYS A 575 -4.49 -19.46 8.68
N ARG A 576 -4.06 -19.36 7.42
CA ARG A 576 -3.44 -20.48 6.68
C ARG A 576 -2.05 -20.80 7.24
N CYS A 577 -1.14 -19.83 7.34
CA CYS A 577 0.21 -20.04 7.88
C CYS A 577 0.17 -20.65 9.29
N VAL A 578 -0.70 -20.15 10.16
CA VAL A 578 -0.94 -20.64 11.52
C VAL A 578 -1.53 -22.08 11.53
N ARG A 579 -2.42 -22.42 10.60
CA ARG A 579 -3.01 -23.77 10.44
C ARG A 579 -1.98 -24.78 9.92
N HIS A 580 -1.14 -24.40 8.97
CA HIS A 580 -0.16 -25.25 8.30
C HIS A 580 1.24 -25.19 8.96
N ARG A 581 1.42 -24.39 10.01
CA ARG A 581 2.67 -24.16 10.76
C ARG A 581 3.81 -23.65 9.88
N ARG A 582 3.50 -22.74 8.96
CA ARG A 582 4.49 -22.08 8.10
C ARG A 582 4.85 -20.71 8.66
N PRO A 583 6.13 -20.32 8.65
CA PRO A 583 6.53 -18.96 8.98
C PRO A 583 6.02 -17.99 7.91
N MET A 584 5.72 -16.78 8.34
CA MET A 584 5.20 -15.71 7.48
C MET A 584 5.95 -14.42 7.74
N LEU A 585 6.43 -13.78 6.67
CA LEU A 585 6.90 -12.40 6.67
C LEU A 585 5.74 -11.51 6.24
N GLU A 586 5.38 -10.54 7.08
CA GLU A 586 4.32 -9.57 6.83
C GLU A 586 4.92 -8.17 6.78
N GLY A 587 4.39 -7.32 5.89
CA GLY A 587 4.82 -5.95 5.71
C GLY A 587 3.71 -5.08 5.14
N GLY A 588 3.69 -3.82 5.55
CA GLY A 588 2.71 -2.86 5.06
C GLY A 588 3.24 -1.43 5.06
N THR A 589 2.71 -0.62 4.15
CA THR A 589 3.10 0.78 3.93
C THR A 589 1.89 1.69 3.86
N LEU A 590 2.01 2.91 4.36
CA LEU A 590 1.04 4.00 4.22
C LEU A 590 1.81 5.31 4.05
N GLY A 591 1.97 5.77 2.81
CA GLY A 591 2.84 6.89 2.46
C GLY A 591 4.27 6.67 2.93
N SER A 592 4.77 7.57 3.77
CA SER A 592 6.08 7.49 4.42
C SER A 592 6.19 6.43 5.53
N LYS A 593 5.06 5.94 6.05
CA LYS A 593 4.98 5.00 7.19
C LYS A 593 5.09 3.56 6.72
N GLY A 594 5.85 2.74 7.44
CA GLY A 594 6.05 1.32 7.14
C GLY A 594 6.13 0.46 8.39
N HIS A 595 5.78 -0.82 8.28
CA HIS A 595 5.98 -1.80 9.35
C HIS A 595 6.36 -3.19 8.81
N THR A 596 7.01 -3.98 9.66
CA THR A 596 7.31 -5.41 9.41
C THR A 596 6.95 -6.27 10.62
N LEU A 597 6.56 -7.52 10.36
CA LEU A 597 6.30 -8.55 11.36
C LEU A 597 6.76 -9.91 10.85
N ALA A 598 7.56 -10.62 11.65
CA ALA A 598 7.89 -12.02 11.43
C ALA A 598 7.01 -12.92 12.32
N VAL A 599 6.13 -13.70 11.71
CA VAL A 599 5.31 -14.72 12.41
C VAL A 599 6.04 -16.06 12.36
N VAL A 600 6.56 -16.49 13.51
CA VAL A 600 7.38 -17.70 13.66
C VAL A 600 6.61 -18.78 14.44
N PRO A 601 6.30 -19.93 13.82
CA PRO A 601 5.51 -20.99 14.45
C PRO A 601 6.05 -21.42 15.81
N HIS A 602 5.18 -21.39 16.83
CA HIS A 602 5.48 -21.74 18.23
C HIS A 602 6.44 -20.81 18.99
N LEU A 603 6.82 -19.66 18.40
CA LEU A 603 7.75 -18.70 19.01
C LEU A 603 7.13 -17.30 19.19
N THR A 604 6.50 -16.75 18.16
CA THR A 604 5.87 -15.41 18.19
C THR A 604 4.34 -15.49 18.17
N GLU A 605 3.69 -14.36 18.47
CA GLU A 605 2.30 -14.11 18.13
C GLU A 605 2.08 -14.10 16.60
N SER A 606 0.85 -14.36 16.16
CA SER A 606 0.39 -14.30 14.77
C SER A 606 -0.13 -12.90 14.43
N TYR A 607 -0.38 -12.60 13.15
CA TYR A 607 -1.02 -11.32 12.76
C TYR A 607 -2.41 -11.17 13.41
N GLY A 608 -3.16 -12.28 13.50
CA GLY A 608 -4.39 -12.37 14.28
C GLY A 608 -5.65 -11.93 13.52
N PRO A 609 -6.77 -11.71 14.24
CA PRO A 609 -8.01 -11.21 13.64
C PRO A 609 -7.87 -9.74 13.22
N ALA A 610 -8.73 -9.29 12.30
CA ALA A 610 -8.88 -7.87 12.03
C ALA A 610 -9.25 -7.16 13.34
N LYS A 611 -8.43 -6.20 13.77
CA LYS A 611 -8.78 -5.29 14.87
C LYS A 611 -9.89 -4.38 14.34
N SER A 612 -11.03 -4.34 15.02
CA SER A 612 -12.17 -3.52 14.58
C SER A 612 -11.78 -2.05 14.59
N SER A 613 -11.66 -1.44 13.42
CA SER A 613 -11.52 0.01 13.21
C SER A 613 -12.87 0.72 13.45
N ALA A 614 -13.46 0.48 14.62
CA ALA A 614 -14.83 0.84 15.01
C ALA A 614 -15.02 2.34 15.30
N GLY A 615 -14.46 3.21 14.45
CA GLY A 615 -14.52 4.67 14.59
C GLY A 615 -14.40 5.45 13.28
N ASN A 616 -14.45 4.78 12.11
CA ASN A 616 -14.33 5.42 10.80
C ASN A 616 -15.53 5.20 9.85
N ASP A 617 -16.45 4.30 10.18
CA ASP A 617 -17.66 4.12 9.36
C ASP A 617 -18.59 5.33 9.55
N ILE A 618 -19.06 5.90 8.44
CA ILE A 618 -19.92 7.09 8.45
C ILE A 618 -21.36 6.63 8.73
N PRO A 619 -22.07 7.19 9.72
CA PRO A 619 -23.47 6.82 10.01
C PRO A 619 -24.37 6.94 8.79
N LEU A 620 -25.33 6.03 8.65
CA LEU A 620 -26.20 5.98 7.46
C LEU A 620 -27.08 7.24 7.37
N CYS A 621 -27.56 7.78 8.50
CA CYS A 621 -28.28 9.04 8.53
C CYS A 621 -27.43 10.24 8.06
N THR A 622 -26.12 10.22 8.33
CA THR A 622 -25.17 11.24 7.88
C THR A 622 -24.93 11.17 6.37
N LEU A 623 -24.77 9.97 5.81
CA LEU A 623 -24.66 9.79 4.36
C LEU A 623 -25.97 10.16 3.62
N LYS A 624 -27.11 9.70 4.15
CA LYS A 624 -28.42 9.81 3.50
C LYS A 624 -29.05 11.20 3.61
N ASN A 625 -28.94 11.87 4.77
CA ASN A 625 -29.71 13.07 5.09
C ASN A 625 -28.88 14.26 5.60
N PHE A 626 -27.75 14.04 6.30
CA PHE A 626 -27.03 15.10 7.02
C PHE A 626 -25.51 15.15 6.73
N PRO A 627 -25.07 15.23 5.46
CA PRO A 627 -23.67 15.47 5.15
C PRO A 627 -23.24 16.87 5.62
N HIS A 628 -22.03 16.96 6.14
CA HIS A 628 -21.38 18.22 6.54
C HIS A 628 -19.91 18.28 6.10
N ARG A 629 -19.45 17.25 5.37
CA ARG A 629 -18.08 17.09 4.87
C ARG A 629 -18.10 16.48 3.47
N ILE A 630 -17.04 16.77 2.71
CA ILE A 630 -16.89 16.29 1.34
C ILE A 630 -16.73 14.76 1.26
N GLU A 631 -16.14 14.11 2.28
CA GLU A 631 -16.08 12.65 2.35
C GLU A 631 -17.47 11.98 2.41
N HIS A 632 -18.45 12.64 3.04
CA HIS A 632 -19.80 12.09 3.19
C HIS A 632 -20.55 12.13 1.85
N THR A 633 -20.39 13.20 1.08
CA THR A 633 -20.99 13.30 -0.26
C THR A 633 -20.27 12.43 -1.29
N LEU A 634 -18.95 12.22 -1.15
CA LEU A 634 -18.18 11.31 -2.01
C LEU A 634 -18.51 9.83 -1.76
N GLN A 635 -18.63 9.40 -0.49
CA GLN A 635 -19.10 8.05 -0.18
C GLN A 635 -20.55 7.85 -0.65
N TRP A 636 -21.44 8.81 -0.42
CA TRP A 636 -22.80 8.78 -0.97
C TRP A 636 -22.82 8.67 -2.51
N ALA A 637 -21.98 9.42 -3.22
CA ALA A 637 -21.90 9.37 -4.68
C ALA A 637 -21.35 8.01 -5.18
N ARG A 638 -20.41 7.42 -4.42
CA ARG A 638 -19.91 6.06 -4.66
C ARG A 638 -21.00 5.01 -4.47
N ASP A 639 -21.83 5.15 -3.44
CA ASP A 639 -22.95 4.24 -3.16
C ASP A 639 -24.06 4.38 -4.22
N GLN A 640 -24.34 5.60 -4.70
CA GLN A 640 -25.23 5.81 -5.85
C GLN A 640 -24.68 5.15 -7.12
N PHE A 641 -23.38 5.23 -7.39
CA PHE A 641 -22.75 4.56 -8.54
C PHE A 641 -22.93 3.04 -8.47
N GLU A 642 -22.58 2.41 -7.35
CA GLU A 642 -22.72 0.95 -7.18
C GLU A 642 -24.18 0.50 -7.27
N GLY A 643 -25.10 1.22 -6.61
CA GLY A 643 -26.53 0.91 -6.64
C GLY A 643 -27.12 0.95 -8.05
N LEU A 644 -26.83 2.01 -8.81
CA LEU A 644 -27.43 2.26 -10.13
C LEU A 644 -26.77 1.47 -11.26
N PHE A 645 -25.44 1.38 -11.27
CA PHE A 645 -24.69 0.89 -12.43
C PHE A 645 -24.09 -0.51 -12.26
N LYS A 646 -24.10 -1.07 -11.04
CA LYS A 646 -23.66 -2.45 -10.78
C LYS A 646 -24.78 -3.32 -10.20
N ASN A 647 -25.25 -2.98 -9.01
CA ASN A 647 -26.14 -3.84 -8.23
C ASN A 647 -27.49 -4.07 -8.94
N ALA A 648 -28.09 -3.02 -9.52
CA ALA A 648 -29.31 -3.18 -10.30
C ALA A 648 -29.14 -4.11 -11.52
N PRO A 649 -28.14 -3.91 -12.42
CA PRO A 649 -27.79 -4.88 -13.47
C PRO A 649 -27.51 -6.32 -12.97
N GLU A 650 -26.77 -6.49 -11.87
CA GLU A 650 -26.46 -7.81 -11.29
C GLU A 650 -27.72 -8.52 -10.76
N ASN A 651 -28.60 -7.78 -10.08
CA ASN A 651 -29.88 -8.30 -9.58
C ASN A 651 -30.81 -8.68 -10.73
N VAL A 652 -30.91 -7.87 -11.79
CA VAL A 652 -31.66 -8.21 -13.01
C VAL A 652 -31.10 -9.47 -13.66
N ASN A 653 -29.79 -9.53 -13.89
CA ASN A 653 -29.14 -10.69 -14.49
C ASN A 653 -29.24 -11.95 -13.61
N SER A 654 -29.35 -11.81 -12.29
CA SER A 654 -29.59 -12.91 -11.37
C SER A 654 -31.04 -13.38 -11.42
N TYR A 655 -32.02 -12.47 -11.41
CA TYR A 655 -33.43 -12.79 -11.64
C TYR A 655 -33.66 -13.50 -12.98
N LEU A 656 -33.02 -13.05 -14.07
CA LEU A 656 -33.17 -13.67 -15.39
C LEU A 656 -32.60 -15.10 -15.44
N ARG A 657 -31.47 -15.37 -14.77
CA ARG A 657 -30.76 -16.67 -14.84
C ARG A 657 -31.16 -17.67 -13.75
N ASP A 658 -31.48 -17.22 -12.54
CA ASP A 658 -31.75 -18.06 -11.39
C ASP A 658 -33.27 -18.12 -11.11
N SER A 659 -33.84 -19.32 -11.16
CA SER A 659 -35.27 -19.54 -10.88
C SER A 659 -35.61 -19.34 -9.40
N VAL A 660 -34.62 -19.48 -8.50
CA VAL A 660 -34.76 -19.40 -7.04
C VAL A 660 -34.39 -18.01 -6.50
N PHE A 661 -33.93 -17.07 -7.35
CA PHE A 661 -33.54 -15.71 -6.95
C PHE A 661 -34.60 -15.03 -6.06
N VAL A 662 -35.85 -14.96 -6.54
CA VAL A 662 -36.96 -14.32 -5.80
C VAL A 662 -37.17 -14.96 -4.42
N THR A 663 -37.11 -16.29 -4.33
CA THR A 663 -37.24 -17.01 -3.06
C THR A 663 -36.09 -16.67 -2.11
N ARG A 664 -34.84 -16.70 -2.60
CA ARG A 664 -33.64 -16.37 -1.81
C ARG A 664 -33.66 -14.93 -1.30
N THR A 665 -34.11 -13.99 -2.13
CA THR A 665 -34.24 -12.58 -1.75
C THR A 665 -35.27 -12.37 -0.63
N LEU A 666 -36.37 -13.14 -0.64
CA LEU A 666 -37.37 -13.08 0.44
C LEU A 666 -36.86 -13.64 1.78
N GLU A 667 -35.89 -14.55 1.76
CA GLU A 667 -35.23 -15.06 2.98
C GLU A 667 -34.34 -14.02 3.68
N GLN A 668 -34.03 -12.88 3.03
CA GLN A 668 -33.24 -11.78 3.60
C GLN A 668 -34.10 -10.80 4.44
N GLY A 669 -35.40 -10.70 4.13
CA GLY A 669 -36.38 -9.88 4.85
C GLY A 669 -37.20 -8.97 3.94
N ASP A 670 -38.45 -8.69 4.32
CA ASP A 670 -39.45 -8.05 3.44
C ASP A 670 -39.02 -6.67 2.90
N ALA A 671 -38.37 -5.82 3.70
CA ALA A 671 -37.94 -4.49 3.27
C ALA A 671 -36.80 -4.52 2.24
N GLU A 672 -35.76 -5.33 2.48
CA GLU A 672 -34.65 -5.54 1.54
C GLU A 672 -35.15 -6.22 0.25
N ALA A 673 -36.08 -7.17 0.37
CA ALA A 673 -36.71 -7.81 -0.76
C ALA A 673 -37.56 -6.84 -1.60
N LEU A 674 -38.29 -5.92 -0.98
CA LEU A 674 -39.08 -4.90 -1.68
C LEU A 674 -38.18 -3.97 -2.50
N GLU A 675 -37.04 -3.54 -1.94
CA GLU A 675 -36.05 -2.71 -2.63
C GLU A 675 -35.42 -3.45 -3.84
N ILE A 676 -34.88 -4.66 -3.61
CA ILE A 676 -34.21 -5.44 -4.66
C ILE A 676 -35.17 -5.81 -5.79
N LEU A 677 -36.34 -6.36 -5.46
CA LEU A 677 -37.33 -6.75 -6.46
C LEU A 677 -37.95 -5.53 -7.16
N GLY A 678 -38.06 -4.39 -6.47
CA GLY A 678 -38.57 -3.14 -7.04
C GLY A 678 -37.59 -2.56 -8.07
N GLY A 679 -36.29 -2.64 -7.78
CA GLY A 679 -35.22 -2.34 -8.72
C GLY A 679 -35.23 -3.24 -9.96
N VAL A 680 -35.43 -4.56 -9.78
CA VAL A 680 -35.55 -5.51 -10.89
C VAL A 680 -36.76 -5.21 -11.77
N TRP A 681 -37.94 -5.00 -11.19
CA TRP A 681 -39.15 -4.69 -11.96
C TRP A 681 -39.01 -3.38 -12.75
N SER A 682 -38.54 -2.31 -12.10
CA SER A 682 -38.38 -1.01 -12.76
C SER A 682 -37.33 -1.02 -13.87
N SER A 683 -36.25 -1.81 -13.74
CA SER A 683 -35.20 -1.93 -14.77
C SER A 683 -35.60 -2.83 -15.97
N LEU A 684 -36.62 -3.68 -15.80
CA LEU A 684 -37.10 -4.58 -16.86
C LEU A 684 -38.28 -4.03 -17.66
N VAL A 685 -39.03 -3.08 -17.12
CA VAL A 685 -40.22 -2.48 -17.75
C VAL A 685 -39.86 -1.16 -18.43
N ASP A 686 -40.44 -0.92 -19.60
CA ASP A 686 -40.23 0.31 -20.39
C ASP A 686 -40.85 1.55 -19.73
N VAL A 687 -40.31 2.73 -20.05
CA VAL A 687 -40.77 4.02 -19.50
C VAL A 687 -42.27 4.25 -19.77
N GLU A 688 -42.76 3.92 -20.97
CA GLU A 688 -44.20 4.04 -21.32
C GLU A 688 -45.12 3.14 -20.49
N ALA A 689 -44.59 2.01 -20.00
CA ALA A 689 -45.29 1.05 -19.15
C ALA A 689 -45.07 1.31 -17.63
N GLY A 690 -44.45 2.43 -17.27
CA GLY A 690 -44.21 2.85 -15.89
C GLY A 690 -42.94 2.29 -15.24
N GLY A 691 -42.04 1.71 -16.03
CA GLY A 691 -40.69 1.33 -15.59
C GLY A 691 -39.65 2.40 -15.92
N GLN A 692 -38.39 1.98 -16.09
CA GLN A 692 -37.24 2.85 -16.36
C GLN A 692 -36.37 2.40 -17.54
N ARG A 693 -36.67 1.26 -18.19
CA ARG A 693 -35.86 0.75 -19.30
C ARG A 693 -35.84 1.75 -20.48
N PRO A 694 -34.66 2.26 -20.89
CA PRO A 694 -34.53 3.18 -22.02
C PRO A 694 -34.62 2.44 -23.35
N GLN A 695 -35.13 3.12 -24.38
CA GLN A 695 -35.22 2.62 -25.76
C GLN A 695 -34.31 3.42 -26.72
N SER A 696 -33.87 4.61 -26.30
CA SER A 696 -33.05 5.55 -27.06
C SER A 696 -31.99 6.24 -26.19
N TRP A 697 -31.03 6.92 -26.83
CA TRP A 697 -30.07 7.78 -26.13
C TRP A 697 -30.77 8.97 -25.46
N GLU A 698 -31.82 9.50 -26.09
CA GLU A 698 -32.65 10.58 -25.57
C GLU A 698 -33.36 10.19 -24.27
N ASP A 699 -33.74 8.92 -24.11
CA ASP A 699 -34.28 8.39 -22.84
C ASP A 699 -33.20 8.38 -21.75
N CYS A 700 -31.96 8.03 -22.07
CA CYS A 700 -30.83 8.06 -21.11
C CYS A 700 -30.55 9.49 -20.61
N VAL A 701 -30.60 10.49 -21.50
CA VAL A 701 -30.47 11.92 -21.15
C VAL A 701 -31.67 12.39 -20.31
N SER A 702 -32.88 11.97 -20.68
CA SER A 702 -34.11 12.29 -19.94
C SER A 702 -34.09 11.69 -18.53
N TRP A 703 -33.68 10.43 -18.39
CA TRP A 703 -33.47 9.75 -17.11
C TRP A 703 -32.46 10.49 -16.24
N ALA A 704 -31.30 10.84 -16.79
CA ALA A 704 -30.25 11.56 -16.05
C ALA A 704 -30.74 12.93 -15.55
N ARG A 705 -31.48 13.68 -16.38
CA ARG A 705 -32.07 14.97 -16.00
C ARG A 705 -33.15 14.83 -14.93
N CYS A 706 -34.01 13.83 -15.02
CA CYS A 706 -35.03 13.57 -14.00
C CYS A 706 -34.42 13.07 -12.68
N LYS A 707 -33.39 12.21 -12.74
CA LYS A 707 -32.64 11.74 -11.57
C LYS A 707 -31.92 12.91 -10.87
N TRP A 708 -31.36 13.86 -11.63
CA TRP A 708 -30.83 15.11 -11.09
C TRP A 708 -31.89 15.89 -10.29
N GLU A 709 -33.11 16.07 -10.85
CA GLU A 709 -34.18 16.79 -10.13
C GLU A 709 -34.54 16.08 -8.82
N THR A 710 -34.67 14.76 -8.85
CA THR A 710 -34.96 13.97 -7.65
C THR A 710 -33.93 14.22 -6.55
N LEU A 711 -32.65 13.98 -6.85
CA LEU A 711 -31.60 13.97 -5.82
C LEU A 711 -31.24 15.37 -5.29
N TYR A 712 -31.26 16.41 -6.14
CA TYR A 712 -30.72 17.73 -5.82
C TYR A 712 -31.78 18.84 -5.64
N ASN A 713 -33.05 18.56 -5.98
CA ASN A 713 -34.20 19.46 -5.73
C ASN A 713 -35.29 18.78 -4.87
N ASN A 714 -35.87 17.68 -5.33
CA ASN A 714 -37.08 17.12 -4.75
C ASN A 714 -36.84 16.50 -3.36
N ASP A 715 -35.82 15.66 -3.22
CA ASP A 715 -35.47 15.01 -1.96
C ASP A 715 -35.05 16.06 -0.90
N ILE A 716 -34.42 17.16 -1.33
CA ILE A 716 -34.07 18.29 -0.46
C ILE A 716 -35.31 19.08 -0.03
N ARG A 717 -36.27 19.33 -0.93
CA ARG A 717 -37.57 19.93 -0.58
C ARG A 717 -38.40 19.04 0.33
N GLN A 718 -38.30 17.72 0.19
CA GLN A 718 -38.92 16.77 1.12
C GLN A 718 -38.25 16.83 2.50
N LEU A 719 -36.91 16.92 2.56
CA LEU A 719 -36.16 17.06 3.79
C LEU A 719 -36.49 18.35 4.54
N LEU A 720 -36.54 19.48 3.85
CA LEU A 720 -36.93 20.79 4.40
C LEU A 720 -38.41 20.86 4.80
N HIS A 721 -39.28 20.03 4.21
CA HIS A 721 -40.68 19.90 4.63
C HIS A 721 -40.81 19.06 5.93
N CYS A 722 -39.94 18.06 6.11
CA CYS A 722 -39.87 17.29 7.35
C CYS A 722 -39.18 18.05 8.49
N PHE A 723 -38.16 18.87 8.18
CA PHE A 723 -37.40 19.69 9.12
C PHE A 723 -37.21 21.11 8.56
N PRO A 724 -38.12 22.05 8.86
CA PRO A 724 -38.00 23.45 8.42
C PRO A 724 -36.66 24.11 8.82
N PRO A 725 -36.20 25.17 8.12
CA PRO A 725 -34.97 25.89 8.48
C PRO A 725 -34.94 26.45 9.90
N GLU A 726 -36.11 26.82 10.43
CA GLU A 726 -36.30 27.37 11.79
C GLU A 726 -36.66 26.29 12.83
N GLU A 727 -36.56 25.00 12.49
CA GLU A 727 -36.88 23.89 13.39
C GLU A 727 -35.97 23.90 14.63
N VAL A 728 -36.57 23.66 15.81
CA VAL A 728 -35.85 23.58 17.09
C VAL A 728 -36.00 22.20 17.73
N THR A 729 -34.95 21.74 18.38
CA THR A 729 -34.98 20.49 19.15
C THR A 729 -35.87 20.62 20.39
N ALA A 730 -36.17 19.49 21.04
CA ALA A 730 -36.90 19.47 22.31
C ALA A 730 -36.20 20.24 23.46
N SER A 731 -34.92 20.59 23.32
CA SER A 731 -34.17 21.45 24.24
C SER A 731 -34.16 22.94 23.85
N GLY A 732 -34.88 23.34 22.81
CA GLY A 732 -34.97 24.72 22.33
C GLY A 732 -33.75 25.21 21.53
N LEU A 733 -32.85 24.30 21.11
CA LEU A 733 -31.70 24.62 20.26
C LEU A 733 -32.06 24.47 18.78
N PRO A 734 -31.47 25.26 17.85
CA PRO A 734 -31.69 25.07 16.42
C PRO A 734 -31.32 23.65 15.95
N PHE A 735 -32.23 22.99 15.23
CA PHE A 735 -32.03 21.65 14.68
C PHE A 735 -30.84 21.62 13.70
N TRP A 736 -30.78 22.62 12.83
CA TRP A 736 -29.70 22.84 11.87
C TRP A 736 -28.50 23.54 12.53
N SER A 737 -27.72 22.78 13.28
CA SER A 737 -26.55 23.25 14.01
C SER A 737 -25.44 22.20 14.03
N GLY A 738 -24.19 22.62 14.24
CA GLY A 738 -23.01 21.74 14.29
C GLY A 738 -22.87 20.86 13.06
N SER A 739 -23.00 19.54 13.23
CA SER A 739 -22.92 18.54 12.16
C SER A 739 -24.15 18.45 11.23
N LYS A 740 -25.22 19.23 11.47
CA LYS A 740 -26.38 19.33 10.58
C LYS A 740 -26.39 20.68 9.84
N ARG A 741 -25.79 20.73 8.65
CA ARG A 741 -25.89 21.89 7.75
C ARG A 741 -27.30 21.94 7.14
N CYS A 742 -27.95 23.11 7.17
CA CYS A 742 -29.27 23.30 6.55
C CYS A 742 -29.12 23.29 5.03
N PRO A 743 -29.83 22.43 4.28
CA PRO A 743 -29.67 22.37 2.84
C PRO A 743 -30.57 23.35 2.09
N HIS A 744 -30.27 23.61 0.83
CA HIS A 744 -31.14 24.32 -0.12
C HIS A 744 -31.30 23.55 -1.43
N PRO A 745 -32.48 23.60 -2.08
CA PRO A 745 -32.74 22.87 -3.32
C PRO A 745 -32.16 23.60 -4.53
N LEU A 746 -31.40 22.87 -5.37
CA LEU A 746 -30.80 23.45 -6.57
C LEU A 746 -31.81 23.54 -7.72
N THR A 747 -31.64 24.54 -8.57
CA THR A 747 -32.33 24.62 -9.88
C THR A 747 -31.37 24.18 -10.98
N PHE A 748 -31.83 23.34 -11.91
CA PHE A 748 -30.96 22.85 -12.99
C PHE A 748 -30.60 23.98 -13.96
N ASP A 749 -29.32 24.21 -14.16
CA ASP A 749 -28.79 25.18 -15.12
C ASP A 749 -27.80 24.48 -16.06
N PRO A 750 -28.12 24.32 -17.36
CA PRO A 750 -27.20 23.69 -18.32
C PRO A 750 -26.00 24.60 -18.67
N SER A 751 -25.92 25.84 -18.18
CA SER A 751 -24.71 26.68 -18.29
C SER A 751 -23.66 26.35 -17.22
N LYS A 752 -24.05 25.78 -16.08
CA LYS A 752 -23.13 25.30 -15.04
C LYS A 752 -22.44 23.99 -15.45
N THR A 753 -21.11 23.98 -15.41
CA THR A 753 -20.30 22.81 -15.78
C THR A 753 -20.66 21.56 -14.98
N THR A 754 -20.68 21.63 -13.64
CA THR A 754 -20.99 20.48 -12.76
C THR A 754 -22.37 19.84 -13.02
N HIS A 755 -23.37 20.66 -13.42
CA HIS A 755 -24.71 20.17 -13.75
C HIS A 755 -24.70 19.40 -15.08
N MET A 756 -23.97 19.91 -16.08
CA MET A 756 -23.81 19.23 -17.37
C MET A 756 -22.96 17.97 -17.23
N ASP A 757 -21.85 18.02 -16.49
CA ASP A 757 -20.95 16.88 -16.28
C ASP A 757 -21.69 15.69 -15.62
N TYR A 758 -22.56 15.98 -14.64
CA TYR A 758 -23.45 14.96 -14.06
C TYR A 758 -24.33 14.32 -15.12
N VAL A 759 -25.02 15.11 -15.96
CA VAL A 759 -25.92 14.57 -16.98
C VAL A 759 -25.14 13.77 -18.03
N VAL A 760 -23.99 14.27 -18.49
CA VAL A 760 -23.13 13.59 -19.46
C VAL A 760 -22.68 12.24 -18.91
N ALA A 761 -22.12 12.20 -17.69
CA ALA A 761 -21.62 10.97 -17.10
C ALA A 761 -22.76 9.99 -16.78
N ALA A 762 -23.82 10.47 -16.10
CA ALA A 762 -24.95 9.63 -15.71
C ALA A 762 -25.69 9.03 -16.93
N ALA A 763 -25.92 9.81 -17.99
CA ALA A 763 -26.58 9.31 -19.20
C ALA A 763 -25.71 8.29 -19.95
N ASN A 764 -24.40 8.51 -20.06
CA ASN A 764 -23.49 7.55 -20.70
C ASN A 764 -23.41 6.23 -19.90
N LEU A 765 -23.29 6.28 -18.58
CA LEU A 765 -23.29 5.08 -17.73
C LEU A 765 -24.63 4.34 -17.78
N TYR A 766 -25.75 5.07 -17.81
CA TYR A 766 -27.08 4.47 -17.97
C TYR A 766 -27.25 3.84 -19.35
N GLY A 767 -26.74 4.45 -20.41
CA GLY A 767 -26.72 3.84 -21.75
C GLY A 767 -25.92 2.54 -21.77
N GLN A 768 -24.71 2.55 -21.19
CA GLN A 768 -23.83 1.37 -21.13
C GLN A 768 -24.49 0.16 -20.46
N ILE A 769 -25.18 0.32 -19.31
CA ILE A 769 -25.81 -0.83 -18.64
C ILE A 769 -26.94 -1.48 -19.44
N TYR A 770 -27.53 -0.78 -20.42
CA TYR A 770 -28.54 -1.31 -21.36
C TYR A 770 -27.99 -1.60 -22.77
N GLY A 771 -26.72 -1.30 -23.06
CA GLY A 771 -26.11 -1.49 -24.37
C GLY A 771 -26.45 -0.40 -25.41
N ILE A 772 -26.78 0.81 -24.96
CA ILE A 772 -27.05 1.98 -25.80
C ILE A 772 -25.78 2.85 -25.89
N GLU A 773 -25.35 3.16 -27.11
CA GLU A 773 -24.20 4.07 -27.34
C GLU A 773 -24.58 5.53 -27.03
N GLY A 774 -23.71 6.22 -26.29
CA GLY A 774 -23.88 7.63 -25.91
C GLY A 774 -22.89 8.57 -26.59
N THR A 775 -22.98 9.86 -26.27
CA THR A 775 -22.07 10.90 -26.78
C THR A 775 -21.44 11.73 -25.66
N LYS A 776 -20.28 12.33 -25.95
CA LYS A 776 -19.63 13.35 -25.10
C LYS A 776 -19.91 14.79 -25.59
N GLU A 777 -20.76 14.97 -26.61
CA GLU A 777 -21.02 16.29 -27.20
C GLU A 777 -22.04 17.11 -26.39
N HIS A 778 -21.58 18.10 -25.62
CA HIS A 778 -22.42 18.95 -24.77
C HIS A 778 -23.50 19.71 -25.56
N ALA A 779 -23.27 20.05 -26.83
CA ALA A 779 -24.24 20.75 -27.67
C ALA A 779 -25.44 19.87 -28.03
N SER A 780 -25.20 18.61 -28.41
CA SER A 780 -26.24 17.63 -28.71
C SER A 780 -27.07 17.32 -27.46
N ILE A 781 -26.41 17.05 -26.33
CA ILE A 781 -27.07 16.77 -25.05
C ILE A 781 -27.91 17.96 -24.57
N ARG A 782 -27.41 19.21 -24.69
CA ARG A 782 -28.18 20.42 -24.37
C ARG A 782 -29.47 20.51 -25.18
N LYS A 783 -29.41 20.23 -26.47
CA LYS A 783 -30.59 20.25 -27.35
C LYS A 783 -31.63 19.20 -26.94
N THR A 784 -31.21 18.01 -26.52
CA THR A 784 -32.12 16.99 -25.96
C THR A 784 -32.75 17.48 -24.65
N LEU A 785 -31.96 18.10 -23.76
CA LEU A 785 -32.43 18.63 -22.47
C LEU A 785 -33.53 19.69 -22.60
N GLU A 786 -33.54 20.49 -23.67
CA GLU A 786 -34.62 21.47 -23.95
C GLU A 786 -36.00 20.81 -24.12
N GLY A 787 -36.05 19.53 -24.52
CA GLY A 787 -37.28 18.76 -24.69
C GLY A 787 -37.73 17.95 -23.46
N VAL A 788 -36.89 17.85 -22.42
CA VAL A 788 -37.15 16.95 -21.27
C VAL A 788 -38.23 17.52 -20.36
N ARG A 789 -39.32 16.76 -20.19
CA ARG A 789 -40.40 17.09 -19.24
C ARG A 789 -40.07 16.60 -17.84
N VAL A 790 -39.71 17.52 -16.96
CA VAL A 790 -39.48 17.23 -15.53
C VAL A 790 -40.82 17.20 -14.79
N PRO A 791 -41.18 16.11 -14.07
CA PRO A 791 -42.41 16.04 -13.30
C PRO A 791 -42.43 17.06 -12.15
N ALA A 792 -43.59 17.69 -11.91
CA ALA A 792 -43.77 18.59 -10.78
C ALA A 792 -43.76 17.82 -9.46
N PHE A 793 -43.04 18.34 -8.46
CA PHE A 793 -42.92 17.73 -7.13
C PHE A 793 -43.57 18.56 -6.02
N THR A 794 -44.31 17.84 -5.16
CA THR A 794 -44.92 18.35 -3.93
C THR A 794 -44.52 17.43 -2.77
N PRO A 795 -43.89 17.95 -1.69
CA PRO A 795 -43.57 17.17 -0.50
C PRO A 795 -44.79 16.49 0.13
N LYS A 796 -44.57 15.33 0.74
CA LYS A 796 -45.60 14.53 1.43
C LYS A 796 -45.32 14.50 2.93
N SER A 797 -46.31 14.86 3.74
CA SER A 797 -46.22 14.79 5.21
C SER A 797 -46.26 13.36 5.77
N SER A 798 -46.49 12.34 4.93
CA SER A 798 -46.45 10.93 5.31
C SER A 798 -45.04 10.31 5.27
N VAL A 799 -44.04 11.06 4.79
CA VAL A 799 -42.65 10.59 4.72
C VAL A 799 -41.98 10.91 6.07
N LYS A 800 -41.49 9.86 6.73
CA LYS A 800 -40.68 9.97 7.95
C LYS A 800 -39.20 9.88 7.56
N ILE A 801 -38.40 10.84 8.01
CA ILE A 801 -36.96 10.87 7.80
C ILE A 801 -36.29 10.66 9.15
N HIS A 802 -35.50 9.61 9.26
CA HIS A 802 -34.79 9.26 10.49
C HIS A 802 -33.62 10.22 10.74
N VAL A 803 -33.50 10.68 11.98
CA VAL A 803 -32.42 11.56 12.43
C VAL A 803 -31.21 10.73 12.88
N THR A 804 -31.45 9.50 13.36
CA THR A 804 -30.41 8.57 13.84
C THR A 804 -30.53 7.18 13.21
N ASP A 805 -29.42 6.44 13.16
CA ASP A 805 -29.42 5.05 12.67
C ASP A 805 -30.25 4.10 13.56
N GLN A 806 -30.43 4.45 14.85
CA GLN A 806 -31.30 3.69 15.77
C GLN A 806 -32.77 3.78 15.34
N GLU A 807 -33.26 4.97 15.02
CA GLU A 807 -34.62 5.17 14.47
C GLU A 807 -34.83 4.43 13.15
N MET A 808 -33.78 4.22 12.35
CA MET A 808 -33.86 3.47 11.09
C MET A 808 -34.07 1.97 11.32
N GLU A 809 -33.42 1.37 12.32
CA GLU A 809 -33.56 -0.06 12.62
C GLU A 809 -34.91 -0.40 13.27
N GLU A 810 -35.51 0.54 14.02
CA GLU A 810 -36.79 0.32 14.70
C GLU A 810 -38.01 0.27 13.75
N ASP A 811 -37.95 0.98 12.63
CA ASP A 811 -39.08 1.15 11.69
C ASP A 811 -39.18 0.08 10.58
N LYS A 812 -38.21 -0.84 10.46
CA LYS A 812 -38.13 -1.90 9.41
C LYS A 812 -39.22 -3.00 9.48
N LYS A 813 -40.41 -2.70 10.00
CA LYS A 813 -41.37 -3.71 10.48
C LYS A 813 -42.74 -3.77 9.77
N ASN A 814 -42.98 -3.08 8.64
CA ASN A 814 -44.38 -2.90 8.19
C ASN A 814 -44.68 -2.80 6.67
N ASP A 815 -44.01 -3.58 5.80
CA ASP A 815 -44.13 -3.42 4.32
C ASP A 815 -44.72 -4.61 3.52
N SER A 816 -45.35 -5.61 4.15
CA SER A 816 -45.69 -6.88 3.47
C SER A 816 -46.70 -6.77 2.30
N ALA A 817 -47.55 -5.75 2.26
CA ALA A 817 -48.62 -5.62 1.26
C ALA A 817 -48.12 -5.22 -0.14
N GLN A 818 -47.14 -4.31 -0.23
CA GLN A 818 -46.56 -3.87 -1.51
C GLN A 818 -45.72 -4.98 -2.14
N LEU A 819 -45.08 -5.80 -1.30
CA LEU A 819 -44.24 -6.92 -1.71
C LEU A 819 -45.04 -8.02 -2.43
N GLU A 820 -46.29 -8.29 -2.02
CA GLU A 820 -47.18 -9.24 -2.70
C GLU A 820 -47.65 -8.74 -4.09
N GLU A 821 -47.96 -7.44 -4.24
CA GLU A 821 -48.28 -6.87 -5.55
C GLU A 821 -47.09 -6.98 -6.52
N LEU A 822 -45.88 -6.73 -6.01
CA LEU A 822 -44.65 -6.79 -6.76
C LEU A 822 -44.26 -8.22 -7.17
N LYS A 823 -44.45 -9.21 -6.26
CA LYS A 823 -44.35 -10.65 -6.59
C LYS A 823 -45.28 -11.01 -7.75
N GLY A 824 -46.53 -10.55 -7.73
CA GLY A 824 -47.49 -10.75 -8.81
C GLY A 824 -47.02 -10.20 -10.16
N LYS A 825 -46.45 -8.99 -10.17
CA LYS A 825 -45.89 -8.37 -11.39
C LYS A 825 -44.68 -9.17 -11.94
N LEU A 826 -43.76 -9.57 -11.06
CA LEU A 826 -42.53 -10.31 -11.42
C LEU A 826 -42.75 -11.80 -11.73
N ALA A 827 -43.92 -12.35 -11.42
CA ALA A 827 -44.30 -13.72 -11.80
C ALA A 827 -44.76 -13.85 -13.26
N SER A 828 -44.93 -12.74 -13.98
CA SER A 828 -45.32 -12.74 -15.39
C SER A 828 -44.22 -13.33 -16.28
N SER A 829 -44.59 -14.29 -17.14
CA SER A 829 -43.64 -15.08 -17.94
C SER A 829 -42.92 -14.29 -19.03
N SER A 830 -43.41 -13.10 -19.39
CA SER A 830 -42.78 -12.21 -20.38
C SER A 830 -41.48 -11.58 -19.89
N LEU A 831 -41.34 -11.26 -18.60
CA LEU A 831 -40.19 -10.53 -18.07
C LEU A 831 -38.90 -11.36 -17.98
N ARG A 832 -38.99 -12.69 -17.89
CA ARG A 832 -37.81 -13.58 -17.92
C ARG A 832 -37.21 -13.77 -19.31
N GLY A 833 -37.89 -13.30 -20.38
CA GLY A 833 -37.37 -13.30 -21.74
C GLY A 833 -36.59 -12.03 -22.12
N SER A 834 -36.49 -11.05 -21.22
CA SER A 834 -35.82 -9.78 -21.48
C SER A 834 -34.31 -9.92 -21.67
N ALA A 835 -33.73 -9.00 -22.44
CA ALA A 835 -32.28 -8.95 -22.65
C ALA A 835 -31.52 -8.67 -21.34
N PRO A 836 -30.37 -9.33 -21.11
CA PRO A 836 -29.52 -9.07 -19.95
C PRO A 836 -28.96 -7.64 -19.97
N MET A 837 -28.55 -7.16 -18.80
CA MET A 837 -27.90 -5.88 -18.61
C MET A 837 -26.38 -6.07 -18.48
N PHE A 838 -25.62 -4.98 -18.57
CA PHE A 838 -24.16 -4.98 -18.44
C PHE A 838 -23.75 -4.28 -17.13
N PRO A 839 -23.46 -5.00 -16.03
CA PRO A 839 -22.96 -4.39 -14.80
C PRO A 839 -21.62 -3.68 -15.05
N ILE A 840 -21.44 -2.50 -14.43
CA ILE A 840 -20.22 -1.71 -14.52
C ILE A 840 -19.43 -1.85 -13.21
N ASP A 841 -18.29 -2.53 -13.29
CA ASP A 841 -17.30 -2.52 -12.20
C ASP A 841 -16.56 -1.18 -12.14
N PHE A 842 -16.49 -0.60 -10.94
CA PHE A 842 -15.84 0.69 -10.73
C PHE A 842 -14.31 0.62 -10.90
N GLU A 843 -13.83 1.10 -12.04
CA GLU A 843 -12.44 1.49 -12.25
C GLU A 843 -12.22 3.00 -12.01
N LYS A 844 -11.27 3.34 -11.12
CA LYS A 844 -10.86 4.72 -10.77
C LYS A 844 -9.72 5.27 -11.64
N ASP A 845 -8.95 4.40 -12.29
CA ASP A 845 -7.69 4.74 -12.97
C ASP A 845 -7.78 4.78 -14.50
N ASP A 846 -8.99 4.71 -15.03
CA ASP A 846 -9.32 5.03 -16.43
C ASP A 846 -10.18 6.31 -16.47
N ASP A 847 -9.61 7.42 -16.95
CA ASP A 847 -10.29 8.71 -17.06
C ASP A 847 -11.23 8.80 -18.28
N THR A 848 -11.41 7.73 -19.06
CA THR A 848 -12.26 7.73 -20.27
C THR A 848 -13.65 7.13 -20.06
N ASN A 849 -13.85 6.39 -18.96
CA ASN A 849 -15.00 5.53 -18.66
C ASN A 849 -16.20 6.22 -17.95
N PHE A 850 -16.11 7.52 -17.66
CA PHE A 850 -17.10 8.32 -16.91
C PHE A 850 -17.31 8.02 -15.42
N HIS A 851 -16.61 7.05 -14.82
CA HIS A 851 -16.83 6.66 -13.42
C HIS A 851 -16.49 7.79 -12.46
N MET A 852 -15.28 8.34 -12.58
CA MET A 852 -14.85 9.47 -11.75
C MET A 852 -15.57 10.77 -12.13
N ASP A 853 -15.97 10.94 -13.39
CA ASP A 853 -16.77 12.09 -13.84
C ASP A 853 -18.11 12.13 -13.11
N TYR A 854 -18.81 10.98 -13.05
CA TYR A 854 -20.06 10.82 -12.30
C TYR A 854 -19.85 11.11 -10.82
N ILE A 855 -18.86 10.48 -10.17
CA ILE A 855 -18.65 10.62 -8.71
C ILE A 855 -18.33 12.07 -8.33
N VAL A 856 -17.45 12.75 -9.07
CA VAL A 856 -17.08 14.15 -8.82
C VAL A 856 -18.30 15.05 -8.97
N ALA A 857 -19.02 14.96 -10.09
CA ALA A 857 -20.18 15.81 -10.35
C ALA A 857 -21.32 15.53 -9.34
N ALA A 858 -21.61 14.26 -9.07
CA ALA A 858 -22.68 13.85 -8.16
C ALA A 858 -22.40 14.25 -6.70
N SER A 859 -21.14 14.15 -6.25
CA SER A 859 -20.72 14.62 -4.93
C SER A 859 -20.74 16.14 -4.84
N ASN A 860 -20.19 16.86 -5.82
CA ASN A 860 -20.10 18.32 -5.76
C ASN A 860 -21.47 19.01 -5.87
N LEU A 861 -22.44 18.44 -6.61
CA LEU A 861 -23.83 18.90 -6.56
C LEU A 861 -24.46 18.72 -5.16
N ARG A 862 -24.20 17.57 -4.51
CA ARG A 862 -24.65 17.35 -3.13
C ARG A 862 -23.88 18.20 -2.12
N ALA A 863 -22.64 18.59 -2.43
CA ALA A 863 -21.88 19.53 -1.61
C ALA A 863 -22.50 20.93 -1.71
N GLU A 864 -22.85 21.39 -2.93
CA GLU A 864 -23.56 22.65 -3.17
C GLU A 864 -24.91 22.70 -2.43
N ASN A 865 -25.68 21.60 -2.38
CA ASN A 865 -26.93 21.53 -1.60
C ASN A 865 -26.77 21.86 -0.11
N TYR A 866 -25.62 21.60 0.51
CA TYR A 866 -25.39 21.72 1.96
C TYR A 866 -24.31 22.77 2.29
N ASP A 867 -23.94 23.61 1.33
CA ASP A 867 -22.85 24.60 1.41
C ASP A 867 -21.48 23.99 1.82
N ILE A 868 -21.23 22.75 1.45
CA ILE A 868 -19.95 22.07 1.70
C ILE A 868 -18.96 22.46 0.59
N PRO A 869 -17.69 22.81 0.90
CA PRO A 869 -16.66 23.04 -0.11
C PRO A 869 -16.49 21.84 -1.06
N ALA A 870 -16.59 22.09 -2.36
CA ALA A 870 -16.42 21.08 -3.41
C ALA A 870 -14.98 20.53 -3.46
N ALA A 871 -14.84 19.25 -3.81
CA ALA A 871 -13.53 18.64 -4.07
C ALA A 871 -13.18 18.69 -5.57
N ASP A 872 -11.89 18.83 -5.87
CA ASP A 872 -11.39 18.57 -7.22
C ASP A 872 -11.40 17.05 -7.55
N ARG A 873 -11.08 16.71 -8.80
CA ARG A 873 -11.01 15.32 -9.26
C ARG A 873 -9.98 14.49 -8.48
N HIS A 874 -8.85 15.07 -8.13
CA HIS A 874 -7.73 14.39 -7.47
C HIS A 874 -8.10 14.02 -6.02
N GLN A 875 -8.62 14.97 -5.24
CA GLN A 875 -9.17 14.73 -3.91
C GLN A 875 -10.35 13.74 -3.94
N SER A 876 -11.28 13.89 -4.89
CA SER A 876 -12.41 12.97 -5.06
C SER A 876 -11.96 11.55 -5.36
N LYS A 877 -11.01 11.40 -6.29
CA LYS A 877 -10.41 10.11 -6.68
C LYS A 877 -9.67 9.45 -5.51
N ARG A 878 -8.99 10.23 -4.66
CA ARG A 878 -8.37 9.73 -3.42
C ARG A 878 -9.39 9.03 -2.51
N ILE A 879 -10.48 9.73 -2.22
CA ILE A 879 -11.46 9.34 -1.20
C ILE A 879 -12.37 8.22 -1.74
N ALA A 880 -13.05 8.46 -2.86
CA ALA A 880 -13.99 7.51 -3.45
C ALA A 880 -13.30 6.24 -4.01
N GLY A 881 -12.07 6.39 -4.51
CA GLY A 881 -11.21 5.29 -4.93
C GLY A 881 -10.47 4.58 -3.79
N ARG A 882 -10.70 4.99 -2.53
CA ARG A 882 -10.04 4.47 -1.30
C ARG A 882 -8.52 4.33 -1.47
N ILE A 883 -7.90 5.35 -2.06
CA ILE A 883 -6.50 5.32 -2.48
C ILE A 883 -5.59 5.39 -1.26
N ILE A 884 -4.86 4.30 -1.03
CA ILE A 884 -3.73 4.24 -0.10
C ILE A 884 -2.55 5.02 -0.72
N PRO A 885 -2.07 6.11 -0.08
CA PRO A 885 -0.83 6.80 -0.49
C PRO A 885 0.36 5.85 -0.40
N ALA A 886 1.28 5.90 -1.36
CA ALA A 886 2.44 5.01 -1.40
C ALA A 886 3.59 5.59 -2.22
N ILE A 887 4.82 5.32 -1.79
CA ILE A 887 6.06 5.78 -2.42
C ILE A 887 7.10 4.64 -2.47
N ALA A 888 8.00 4.67 -3.47
CA ALA A 888 8.99 3.62 -3.69
C ALA A 888 9.98 3.45 -2.53
N THR A 889 10.39 4.56 -1.88
CA THR A 889 11.32 4.60 -0.75
C THR A 889 10.84 3.73 0.43
N THR A 890 9.70 4.05 1.03
CA THR A 890 9.14 3.27 2.16
C THR A 890 8.84 1.82 1.77
N THR A 891 8.49 1.56 0.51
CA THR A 891 8.28 0.19 -0.01
C THR A 891 9.59 -0.61 0.03
N ALA A 892 10.68 -0.06 -0.48
CA ALA A 892 12.00 -0.70 -0.49
C ALA A 892 12.56 -0.84 0.93
N ALA A 893 12.35 0.13 1.82
CA ALA A 893 12.73 0.07 3.23
C ALA A 893 12.08 -1.13 3.94
N VAL A 894 10.75 -1.26 3.79
CA VAL A 894 9.98 -2.37 4.39
C VAL A 894 10.42 -3.72 3.82
N ALA A 895 10.60 -3.84 2.50
CA ALA A 895 11.05 -5.09 1.88
C ALA A 895 12.48 -5.49 2.31
N GLY A 896 13.39 -4.53 2.46
CA GLY A 896 14.73 -4.76 3.01
C GLY A 896 14.67 -5.31 4.44
N LEU A 897 13.89 -4.67 5.31
CA LEU A 897 13.68 -5.13 6.69
C LEU A 897 13.03 -6.53 6.75
N MET A 898 12.05 -6.83 5.89
CA MET A 898 11.47 -8.18 5.77
C MET A 898 12.51 -9.23 5.37
N CYS A 899 13.42 -8.91 4.44
CA CYS A 899 14.46 -9.82 4.01
C CYS A 899 15.62 -10.00 5.01
N LEU A 900 15.79 -9.09 5.98
CA LEU A 900 16.67 -9.33 7.14
C LEU A 900 16.06 -10.38 8.08
N GLU A 901 14.75 -10.32 8.35
CA GLU A 901 14.06 -11.36 9.12
C GLU A 901 13.99 -12.71 8.36
N LEU A 902 13.94 -12.68 7.02
CA LEU A 902 14.05 -13.87 6.17
C LEU A 902 15.33 -14.66 6.42
N TYR A 903 16.48 -14.00 6.58
CA TYR A 903 17.74 -14.70 6.88
C TYR A 903 17.60 -15.52 8.18
N LYS A 904 17.00 -14.93 9.22
CA LYS A 904 16.77 -15.57 10.54
C LYS A 904 15.82 -16.77 10.43
N LEU A 905 14.73 -16.63 9.65
CA LEU A 905 13.80 -17.71 9.34
C LEU A 905 14.50 -18.88 8.63
N VAL A 906 15.28 -18.59 7.59
CA VAL A 906 15.98 -19.63 6.81
C VAL A 906 17.11 -20.26 7.63
N GLN A 907 17.85 -19.52 8.45
CA GLN A 907 18.81 -20.10 9.40
C GLN A 907 18.09 -21.01 10.40
N GLY A 908 16.88 -20.62 10.83
CA GLY A 908 16.01 -21.38 11.72
C GLY A 908 16.09 -20.94 13.17
N HIS A 909 16.34 -19.64 13.41
CA HIS A 909 16.55 -19.05 14.72
C HIS A 909 15.42 -19.39 15.69
N ARG A 910 15.81 -19.82 16.90
CA ARG A 910 14.87 -20.28 17.95
C ARG A 910 14.73 -19.28 19.09
N GLU A 911 15.64 -18.33 19.20
CA GLU A 911 15.57 -17.31 20.22
C GLU A 911 14.69 -16.14 19.74
N ILE A 912 13.67 -15.78 20.52
CA ILE A 912 12.76 -14.68 20.15
C ILE A 912 13.50 -13.32 20.06
N ARG A 913 14.56 -13.15 20.87
CA ARG A 913 15.44 -11.97 20.85
C ARG A 913 16.23 -11.78 19.55
N SER A 914 16.28 -12.79 18.68
CA SER A 914 16.88 -12.68 17.35
C SER A 914 15.98 -11.89 16.39
N TYR A 915 14.66 -12.00 16.53
CA TYR A 915 13.70 -11.38 15.62
C TYR A 915 13.41 -9.91 15.98
N ARG A 916 13.02 -9.11 14.98
CA ARG A 916 12.53 -7.73 15.17
C ARG A 916 11.25 -7.49 14.38
N SER A 917 10.28 -6.87 15.02
CA SER A 917 9.23 -6.10 14.34
C SER A 917 9.73 -4.67 14.18
N ALA A 918 9.64 -4.10 12.98
CA ALA A 918 10.03 -2.72 12.74
C ALA A 918 8.82 -1.83 12.49
N TYR A 919 8.90 -0.58 12.93
CA TYR A 919 7.98 0.51 12.64
C TYR A 919 8.82 1.72 12.22
N ILE A 920 8.55 2.26 11.03
CA ILE A 920 9.28 3.40 10.48
C ILE A 920 8.30 4.46 10.00
N ASN A 921 8.65 5.74 10.14
CA ASN A 921 7.99 6.82 9.41
C ASN A 921 9.05 7.73 8.83
N LEU A 922 9.33 7.59 7.53
CA LEU A 922 10.42 8.32 6.87
C LEU A 922 10.11 9.81 6.66
N ALA A 923 8.90 10.29 6.98
CA ALA A 923 8.57 11.71 6.99
C ALA A 923 9.13 12.45 8.23
N VAL A 924 9.55 11.69 9.25
CA VAL A 924 10.18 12.19 10.46
C VAL A 924 11.40 11.33 10.79
N GLN A 925 12.09 11.63 11.88
CA GLN A 925 13.24 10.86 12.33
C GLN A 925 12.81 9.66 13.21
N TYR A 926 11.83 8.87 12.72
CA TYR A 926 11.22 7.78 13.50
C TYR A 926 11.53 6.40 12.92
N PHE A 927 12.38 5.68 13.66
CA PHE A 927 12.73 4.28 13.43
C PHE A 927 12.63 3.57 14.78
N VAL A 928 11.79 2.54 14.86
CA VAL A 928 11.63 1.74 16.08
C VAL A 928 11.63 0.27 15.72
N MET A 929 12.66 -0.44 16.16
CA MET A 929 12.69 -1.90 16.15
C MET A 929 12.37 -2.43 17.55
N SER A 930 11.56 -3.48 17.64
CA SER A 930 11.18 -4.12 18.90
C SER A 930 11.15 -5.65 18.77
N GLN A 931 11.33 -6.35 19.88
CA GLN A 931 11.19 -7.81 19.90
C GLN A 931 9.70 -8.18 19.70
N PRO A 932 9.36 -9.14 18.83
CA PRO A 932 7.98 -9.61 18.69
C PRO A 932 7.38 -10.16 19.99
N SER A 933 6.06 -10.04 20.13
CA SER A 933 5.28 -10.66 21.21
C SER A 933 5.37 -12.18 21.18
N ARG A 934 5.31 -12.82 22.36
CA ARG A 934 5.06 -14.27 22.48
C ARG A 934 3.56 -14.57 22.31
N PRO A 935 3.19 -15.74 21.77
CA PRO A 935 1.79 -16.14 21.73
C PRO A 935 1.27 -16.38 23.15
N GLN A 936 -0.03 -16.17 23.38
CA GLN A 936 -0.65 -16.48 24.67
C GLN A 936 -0.50 -17.96 25.04
N HIS A 937 -0.13 -18.20 26.30
CA HIS A 937 -0.06 -19.52 26.90
C HIS A 937 -1.27 -19.74 27.80
N PHE A 938 -1.87 -20.93 27.72
CA PHE A 938 -2.94 -21.37 28.61
C PHE A 938 -2.47 -22.68 29.26
N GLU A 939 -2.63 -22.80 30.58
CA GLU A 939 -2.36 -24.03 31.31
C GLU A 939 -3.61 -24.91 31.32
N VAL A 940 -3.41 -26.22 31.20
CA VAL A 940 -4.50 -27.21 31.23
C VAL A 940 -4.02 -28.39 32.08
N SER A 941 -4.71 -28.63 33.21
CA SER A 941 -4.51 -29.74 34.15
C SER A 941 -3.04 -29.98 34.59
N SER A 942 -2.56 -29.15 35.54
CA SER A 942 -1.30 -29.27 36.32
C SER A 942 -0.01 -29.57 35.55
N SER A 943 -0.05 -29.46 34.22
CA SER A 943 0.99 -29.80 33.28
C SER A 943 1.12 -28.63 32.30
N SER A 944 2.35 -28.16 32.05
CA SER A 944 2.62 -27.11 31.05
C SER A 944 2.45 -27.66 29.62
N LEU A 945 1.21 -27.85 29.18
CA LEU A 945 0.87 -28.30 27.84
C LEU A 945 0.51 -27.10 26.96
N LYS A 946 1.37 -26.80 25.98
CA LYS A 946 1.06 -25.79 24.95
C LYS A 946 -0.27 -26.16 24.26
N PRO A 947 -1.27 -25.25 24.12
CA PRO A 947 -2.64 -25.59 23.74
C PRO A 947 -2.85 -26.42 22.46
N ARG A 948 -1.83 -26.47 21.57
CA ARG A 948 -1.89 -27.14 20.27
C ARG A 948 -1.04 -28.42 20.17
N SER A 949 -0.30 -28.83 21.20
CA SER A 949 0.26 -30.19 21.27
C SER A 949 -0.86 -31.21 21.49
N PHE A 950 -1.83 -30.86 22.34
CA PHE A 950 -3.08 -31.58 22.58
C PHE A 950 -3.83 -31.90 21.27
N LEU A 951 -4.08 -30.88 20.43
CA LEU A 951 -4.69 -31.04 19.11
C LEU A 951 -3.88 -31.89 18.13
N GLY A 952 -2.55 -31.93 18.26
CA GLY A 952 -1.68 -32.78 17.44
C GLY A 952 -1.82 -34.27 17.78
N GLN A 953 -1.83 -34.61 19.07
CA GLN A 953 -2.12 -35.97 19.53
C GLN A 953 -3.56 -36.38 19.20
N LEU A 954 -4.54 -35.47 19.31
CA LEU A 954 -5.91 -35.68 18.82
C LEU A 954 -5.96 -36.08 17.33
N ARG A 955 -5.14 -35.46 16.47
CA ARG A 955 -5.21 -35.69 15.02
C ARG A 955 -4.65 -37.06 14.62
N LEU A 956 -3.54 -37.45 15.24
CA LEU A 956 -2.94 -38.80 15.10
C LEU A 956 -3.88 -39.89 15.64
N SER A 957 -4.60 -39.61 16.72
CA SER A 957 -5.60 -40.54 17.25
C SER A 957 -6.88 -40.58 16.40
N LEU A 958 -7.41 -39.44 15.92
CA LEU A 958 -8.59 -39.39 15.05
C LEU A 958 -8.41 -40.15 13.72
N GLN A 959 -7.18 -40.27 13.19
CA GLN A 959 -6.91 -41.14 12.03
C GLN A 959 -6.96 -42.65 12.34
N LEU A 960 -6.86 -43.04 13.62
CA LEU A 960 -6.92 -44.43 14.08
C LEU A 960 -8.31 -44.86 14.57
N TRP A 961 -9.18 -43.93 15.01
CA TRP A 961 -10.46 -44.26 15.64
C TRP A 961 -11.65 -44.25 14.67
N ARG A 962 -12.24 -45.43 14.45
CA ARG A 962 -13.40 -45.63 13.57
C ARG A 962 -14.77 -45.36 14.23
N SER A 963 -14.86 -44.75 15.42
CA SER A 963 -16.15 -44.39 16.05
C SER A 963 -16.01 -43.32 17.14
N GLU A 964 -17.07 -42.52 17.36
CA GLU A 964 -17.14 -41.51 18.44
C GLU A 964 -16.96 -42.13 19.84
N HIS A 965 -17.48 -43.35 20.03
CA HIS A 965 -17.43 -44.05 21.30
C HIS A 965 -15.99 -44.26 21.81
N ALA A 966 -15.02 -44.43 20.89
CA ALA A 966 -13.61 -44.58 21.25
C ALA A 966 -12.90 -43.24 21.54
N PHE A 967 -13.39 -42.14 20.96
CA PHE A 967 -12.86 -40.79 21.23
C PHE A 967 -13.19 -40.38 22.68
N PHE A 968 -14.44 -40.53 23.13
CA PHE A 968 -14.86 -40.12 24.47
C PHE A 968 -14.41 -41.09 25.59
N HIS A 969 -14.28 -42.39 25.34
CA HIS A 969 -13.92 -43.35 26.41
C HIS A 969 -12.50 -43.16 26.97
N ARG A 970 -11.59 -42.50 26.24
CA ARG A 970 -10.23 -42.19 26.72
C ARG A 970 -10.16 -40.95 27.61
N TYR A 971 -11.25 -40.17 27.71
CA TYR A 971 -11.40 -39.03 28.62
C TYR A 971 -11.91 -39.42 30.02
N LYS A 972 -11.69 -40.67 30.44
CA LYS A 972 -11.84 -41.14 31.83
C LYS A 972 -10.48 -41.33 32.54
N ASP A 973 -9.40 -40.87 31.91
CA ASP A 973 -8.06 -40.85 32.46
C ASP A 973 -7.91 -39.60 33.36
N PRO A 974 -7.56 -39.71 34.65
CA PRO A 974 -7.60 -38.59 35.60
C PRO A 974 -6.65 -37.41 35.30
N CYS A 975 -5.80 -37.53 34.27
CA CYS A 975 -4.92 -36.47 33.79
C CYS A 975 -5.47 -35.71 32.56
N VAL A 976 -6.73 -35.92 32.14
CA VAL A 976 -7.31 -35.28 30.95
C VAL A 976 -8.68 -34.67 31.28
N PRO A 977 -8.91 -33.36 31.05
CA PRO A 977 -10.16 -32.71 31.43
C PRO A 977 -11.32 -33.06 30.49
N ALA A 978 -12.54 -33.08 31.04
CA ALA A 978 -13.73 -33.58 30.36
C ALA A 978 -14.18 -32.69 29.18
N VAL A 979 -14.51 -33.32 28.05
CA VAL A 979 -15.08 -32.63 26.88
C VAL A 979 -16.56 -32.31 27.15
N VAL A 980 -16.89 -31.03 27.26
CA VAL A 980 -18.24 -30.54 27.56
C VAL A 980 -19.01 -30.20 26.28
N ALA A 981 -18.31 -29.68 25.26
CA ALA A 981 -18.88 -29.46 23.92
C ALA A 981 -17.86 -29.74 22.80
N CYS A 982 -18.37 -30.12 21.62
CA CYS A 982 -17.61 -30.17 20.37
C CYS A 982 -18.43 -29.48 19.27
N LYS A 983 -17.77 -28.61 18.50
CA LYS A 983 -18.34 -27.90 17.36
C LYS A 983 -17.47 -28.10 16.12
N LEU A 984 -18.08 -28.17 14.94
CA LEU A 984 -17.41 -28.09 13.64
C LEU A 984 -17.92 -26.81 12.93
N GLY A 985 -17.07 -25.78 12.88
CA GLY A 985 -17.47 -24.44 12.50
C GLY A 985 -18.58 -23.92 13.43
N CYS A 986 -19.70 -23.51 12.83
CA CYS A 986 -20.89 -23.07 13.55
C CYS A 986 -21.76 -24.23 14.08
N VAL A 987 -21.54 -25.47 13.61
CA VAL A 987 -22.39 -26.63 13.94
C VAL A 987 -21.94 -27.26 15.25
N CYS A 988 -22.84 -27.41 16.22
CA CYS A 988 -22.57 -28.18 17.44
C CYS A 988 -22.74 -29.68 17.15
N THR A 989 -21.65 -30.45 17.23
CA THR A 989 -21.67 -31.91 16.98
C THR A 989 -21.86 -32.71 18.27
N TYR A 990 -21.47 -32.16 19.42
CA TYR A 990 -21.69 -32.77 20.74
C TYR A 990 -21.86 -31.71 21.82
N LEU A 991 -22.78 -31.94 22.76
CA LEU A 991 -22.95 -31.14 23.98
C LEU A 991 -23.37 -32.09 25.10
N CYS A 992 -22.74 -32.01 26.28
CA CYS A 992 -22.93 -32.98 27.37
C CYS A 992 -24.38 -33.14 27.89
N HIS A 993 -25.29 -32.20 27.57
CA HIS A 993 -26.71 -32.25 27.95
C HIS A 993 -27.64 -32.88 26.89
N PHE A 994 -27.15 -33.27 25.70
CA PHE A 994 -27.98 -33.87 24.66
C PHE A 994 -27.59 -35.32 24.34
N SER A 995 -28.54 -36.24 24.51
CA SER A 995 -28.39 -37.67 24.27
C SER A 995 -28.45 -38.05 22.78
N ARG A 996 -27.37 -37.75 22.03
CA ARG A 996 -27.13 -38.34 20.70
C ARG A 996 -25.77 -39.03 20.70
N LEU A 997 -25.79 -40.36 20.72
CA LEU A 997 -24.61 -41.21 20.98
C LEU A 997 -24.27 -42.19 19.83
N LEU A 998 -24.88 -42.00 18.65
CA LEU A 998 -24.77 -42.91 17.52
C LEU A 998 -24.83 -42.17 16.17
N LYS A 999 -23.66 -41.76 15.63
CA LYS A 999 -23.37 -41.76 14.18
C LYS A 999 -21.86 -41.55 13.93
N PHE A 1000 -21.36 -41.95 12.77
CA PHE A 1000 -19.98 -41.61 12.34
C PHE A 1000 -19.82 -40.09 12.18
N PHE A 1001 -18.61 -39.55 12.39
CA PHE A 1001 -18.33 -38.12 12.14
C PHE A 1001 -18.73 -37.66 10.72
N SER A 1002 -18.45 -38.45 9.68
CA SER A 1002 -18.92 -38.20 8.31
C SER A 1002 -20.45 -38.31 8.17
N GLY A 1003 -21.07 -39.23 8.90
CA GLY A 1003 -22.53 -39.39 8.95
C GLY A 1003 -23.24 -38.24 9.66
N ILE A 1004 -22.63 -37.63 10.68
CA ILE A 1004 -23.15 -36.44 11.38
C ILE A 1004 -23.06 -35.22 10.45
N ILE A 1005 -21.92 -35.01 9.79
CA ILE A 1005 -21.72 -34.00 8.74
C ILE A 1005 -22.81 -34.13 7.67
N THR A 1006 -23.00 -35.34 7.12
CA THR A 1006 -24.03 -35.60 6.09
C THR A 1006 -25.46 -35.36 6.63
N THR A 1007 -25.74 -35.76 7.87
CA THR A 1007 -27.08 -35.62 8.49
C THR A 1007 -27.45 -34.16 8.80
N PHE A 1008 -26.50 -33.30 9.16
CA PHE A 1008 -26.76 -31.91 9.50
C PHE A 1008 -26.60 -30.91 8.34
N ILE A 1009 -25.79 -31.24 7.32
CA ILE A 1009 -25.43 -30.31 6.23
C ILE A 1009 -26.09 -30.71 4.89
N GLY A 1010 -26.63 -31.94 4.77
CA GLY A 1010 -27.39 -32.37 3.59
C GLY A 1010 -26.56 -32.70 2.34
N ALA A 1011 -25.23 -32.63 2.42
CA ALA A 1011 -24.31 -33.00 1.34
C ALA A 1011 -23.61 -34.33 1.63
N SER A 1012 -23.56 -35.23 0.64
CA SER A 1012 -22.96 -36.57 0.77
C SER A 1012 -21.43 -36.54 0.78
N ALA A 1013 -20.84 -37.42 1.59
CA ALA A 1013 -19.40 -37.66 1.63
C ALA A 1013 -18.96 -38.67 0.55
N GLU A 1014 -19.29 -38.42 -0.72
CA GLU A 1014 -18.84 -39.22 -1.87
C GLU A 1014 -17.96 -38.37 -2.79
N ASN A 1015 -16.65 -38.29 -2.47
CA ASN A 1015 -15.59 -37.91 -3.42
C ASN A 1015 -14.14 -38.07 -2.87
N TYR A 1016 -13.92 -38.91 -1.85
CA TYR A 1016 -12.60 -39.08 -1.21
C TYR A 1016 -12.12 -40.54 -1.08
N THR A 1017 -12.46 -41.40 -2.05
CA THR A 1017 -11.80 -42.71 -2.23
C THR A 1017 -11.95 -43.23 -3.68
N ALA A 1018 -11.05 -42.84 -4.59
CA ALA A 1018 -10.57 -43.68 -5.71
C ALA A 1018 -9.57 -42.94 -6.62
N ILE A 1019 -8.43 -43.58 -6.89
CA ILE A 1019 -7.61 -43.49 -8.12
C ILE A 1019 -7.49 -44.97 -8.53
N PRO A 1020 -7.77 -45.42 -9.79
CA PRO A 1020 -7.12 -44.89 -11.00
C PRO A 1020 -7.92 -44.84 -12.33
N ASN A 1021 -7.32 -44.14 -13.30
CA ASN A 1021 -7.43 -44.28 -14.77
C ASN A 1021 -8.76 -44.00 -15.49
N GLY A 1022 -8.70 -43.11 -16.49
CA GLY A 1022 -9.62 -43.10 -17.65
C GLY A 1022 -10.15 -41.72 -18.06
N LEU A 1023 -9.93 -41.34 -19.31
CA LEU A 1023 -10.49 -40.14 -19.96
C LEU A 1023 -12.03 -40.11 -19.95
N THR A 1024 -12.65 -38.94 -19.72
CA THR A 1024 -13.52 -38.22 -20.70
C THR A 1024 -14.19 -36.98 -20.10
N ASP A 1025 -14.59 -36.03 -20.97
CA ASP A 1025 -15.20 -34.76 -20.60
C ASP A 1025 -16.62 -34.85 -20.00
N ARG A 1026 -16.86 -34.10 -18.92
CA ARG A 1026 -17.96 -33.12 -18.71
C ARG A 1026 -18.11 -32.78 -17.23
N ALA A 1027 -18.06 -31.49 -16.90
CA ALA A 1027 -18.34 -31.01 -15.54
C ALA A 1027 -19.86 -30.76 -15.34
N PRO A 1028 -20.46 -31.22 -14.24
CA PRO A 1028 -21.71 -30.69 -13.72
C PRO A 1028 -21.44 -29.59 -12.68
N ASP A 1029 -22.27 -28.55 -12.73
CA ASP A 1029 -22.28 -27.40 -11.83
C ASP A 1029 -22.69 -27.80 -10.39
N VAL A 1030 -22.08 -27.23 -9.34
CA VAL A 1030 -22.38 -27.60 -7.93
C VAL A 1030 -22.51 -26.37 -7.03
N SER A 1031 -23.62 -26.34 -6.31
CA SER A 1031 -24.22 -25.20 -5.60
C SER A 1031 -23.67 -24.97 -4.16
N PRO A 1032 -24.15 -23.95 -3.39
CA PRO A 1032 -23.34 -23.23 -2.40
C PRO A 1032 -23.12 -23.89 -1.02
N ALA A 1033 -23.21 -25.22 -0.90
CA ALA A 1033 -23.13 -25.93 0.39
C ALA A 1033 -21.74 -25.92 1.08
N ARG A 1034 -20.69 -25.35 0.46
CA ARG A 1034 -19.30 -25.41 0.97
C ARG A 1034 -18.98 -24.49 2.14
N ARG A 1035 -19.81 -23.48 2.46
CA ARG A 1035 -19.49 -22.43 3.46
C ARG A 1035 -19.37 -22.88 4.93
N CYS A 1036 -19.89 -24.05 5.32
CA CYS A 1036 -20.04 -24.42 6.75
C CYS A 1036 -18.94 -25.32 7.37
N MET A 1037 -17.98 -25.86 6.61
CA MET A 1037 -17.07 -26.91 7.11
C MET A 1037 -15.63 -26.44 7.43
N HIS A 1038 -15.46 -25.55 8.41
CA HIS A 1038 -14.12 -25.14 8.88
C HIS A 1038 -13.98 -25.10 10.41
N GLY A 1039 -13.11 -25.97 10.95
CA GLY A 1039 -12.55 -25.90 12.31
C GLY A 1039 -13.29 -26.75 13.35
N LEU A 1040 -12.59 -27.70 13.97
CA LEU A 1040 -13.10 -28.43 15.14
C LEU A 1040 -12.75 -27.64 16.41
N ASN A 1041 -13.76 -27.13 17.11
CA ASN A 1041 -13.63 -26.40 18.37
C ASN A 1041 -14.15 -27.27 19.53
N LEU A 1042 -13.31 -27.52 20.53
CA LEU A 1042 -13.66 -28.26 21.74
C LEU A 1042 -13.76 -27.29 22.91
N SER A 1043 -14.84 -27.38 23.68
CA SER A 1043 -15.01 -26.64 24.95
C SER A 1043 -14.84 -27.60 26.12
N VAL A 1044 -14.01 -27.19 27.07
CA VAL A 1044 -13.61 -27.93 28.25
C VAL A 1044 -14.14 -27.14 29.45
N GLY A 1045 -14.77 -27.82 30.41
CA GLY A 1045 -15.23 -27.20 31.66
C GLY A 1045 -14.35 -27.61 32.83
N GLU A 1046 -14.24 -26.73 33.82
CA GLU A 1046 -13.72 -27.11 35.14
C GLU A 1046 -14.77 -27.95 35.89
N THR A 1047 -14.30 -28.92 36.66
CA THR A 1047 -15.07 -29.79 37.57
C THR A 1047 -14.38 -29.87 38.91
#